data_AF-A0A3E1EAU0-F1
#
_entry.id   AF-A0A3E1EAU0-F1
#
_cell.length_a   1.000
_cell.length_b   1.000
_cell.length_c   1.000
_cell.angle_alpha   90.00
_cell.angle_beta   90.00
_cell.angle_gamma   90.00
#
_symmetry.space_group_name_H-M   'P 1'
#
loop_
_entity.id
_entity.type
_entity.pdbx_description
1 polymer ?
#
loop_
_entity_poly.entity_id
_entity_poly.type
_entity_poly.pdbx_seq_one_letter_code
_entity_poly.pdbx_strand_id
1 'polypeptide(L)'
;MISFSSALRTRFLWKELWILVAFGPVLGGSAPGQADPGGAPVSVFDFPELTDFFGNLERDAFLALQRRDYDAAESALEKLIRVAPRDPLAYLHRAKVRSLQGRHEEVWPDLRRAVELGFRDVRAIQGDRDFGRLWTDPRFDGLLEEVQKLATVPPPPLAPSAGVENREARVEEGNTAWDFRLGAFRSFFVFPKPSPGSAPTIEGQGAAADLLRGWFNEGAAAGNWGDLYDNRDAGHSPMNLAVFPQFTRLVYGEAASARRLGQGPQLHFLFNAVALGNSSTAVTGSWRWRSLPRLAYTSRGGPALLHAQFRSNHLYVYPEHRDHDADHFGDVFPANTPYLLISQGSSGSDQPFLKAIALTLAAFRPEAKTALAQSGLLMPTLQMILRRTYRGGQDHGTVSDYFAGEAHPTVFDAAGLDEEAMVRLAHRMIPGELPPLVQLRVIEESPLVPGLDEAAAGAEQLFDTPGAIARVHRTLAFNRRMIVSARESMDLQGKPLQFRWSVLRGDPKRISIQPLNPESSVVELRIGWHERRPVREGERLVSSRVDIGAFVSNGVHDSAPGLVTTYFPANVRRLYDPDRRIQSVDGTGPRELEAYTDPLIDGRRKWRDDFAYDAYGVCTGWVRRIGEQRQEFGADGRIILNRARTGEVLESKRVGYPARPSEEGESGRLELRPEIIETADPAPSK
;
A
#
# COMPACT_ATOMS: atom_id res chain seq x y z
N MET A 1 -13.40 8.85 -21.15
CA MET A 1 -14.51 7.89 -21.18
C MET A 1 -14.09 6.63 -20.42
N ILE A 2 -14.37 6.59 -19.11
CA ILE A 2 -14.75 5.39 -18.36
C ILE A 2 -15.71 5.94 -17.30
N SER A 3 -16.98 5.57 -17.40
CA SER A 3 -17.98 5.80 -16.38
C SER A 3 -17.58 4.95 -15.17
N PHE A 4 -17.04 5.58 -14.12
CA PHE A 4 -17.11 5.00 -12.78
C PHE A 4 -18.58 5.07 -12.34
N SER A 5 -19.40 4.13 -12.79
CA SER A 5 -20.75 4.00 -12.27
C SER A 5 -21.20 2.55 -12.18
N SER A 6 -21.66 2.26 -10.96
CA SER A 6 -22.62 1.22 -10.60
C SER A 6 -22.12 -0.22 -10.48
N ALA A 7 -21.49 -0.52 -9.34
CA ALA A 7 -21.82 -1.71 -8.53
C ALA A 7 -21.17 -1.68 -7.13
N LEU A 8 -21.11 -0.53 -6.46
CA LEU A 8 -20.71 -0.41 -5.05
C LEU A 8 -21.01 1.04 -4.65
N ARG A 9 -22.22 1.31 -4.16
CA ARG A 9 -22.58 2.55 -3.44
C ARG A 9 -24.05 2.47 -3.05
N THR A 10 -24.30 1.76 -1.97
CA THR A 10 -25.53 1.91 -1.19
C THR A 10 -25.14 2.10 0.26
N ARG A 11 -25.43 3.31 0.74
CA ARG A 11 -25.21 3.89 2.07
C ARG A 11 -23.79 4.38 2.35
N PHE A 12 -23.72 5.57 2.95
CA PHE A 12 -22.59 6.18 3.65
C PHE A 12 -21.67 7.13 2.88
N LEU A 13 -22.07 8.41 2.79
CA LEU A 13 -21.14 9.53 2.58
C LEU A 13 -20.44 9.99 3.88
N TRP A 14 -20.75 9.37 5.03
CA TRP A 14 -20.16 9.73 6.34
C TRP A 14 -19.47 8.55 7.08
N LYS A 15 -19.50 7.29 6.59
CA LYS A 15 -18.69 6.19 7.18
C LYS A 15 -17.27 6.09 6.64
N GLU A 16 -16.96 6.67 5.49
CA GLU A 16 -15.57 6.72 5.00
C GLU A 16 -14.67 7.51 5.98
N LEU A 17 -15.24 8.47 6.72
CA LEU A 17 -14.53 9.21 7.77
C LEU A 17 -14.20 8.34 9.00
N TRP A 18 -14.97 7.28 9.28
CA TRP A 18 -14.68 6.36 10.40
C TRP A 18 -13.36 5.60 10.20
N ILE A 19 -12.91 5.41 8.96
CA ILE A 19 -11.66 4.70 8.65
C ILE A 19 -10.43 5.58 8.95
N LEU A 20 -10.57 6.92 8.88
CA LEU A 20 -9.51 7.87 9.23
C LEU A 20 -9.42 8.16 10.73
N VAL A 21 -10.52 8.04 11.47
CA VAL A 21 -10.62 8.45 12.89
C VAL A 21 -10.04 7.42 13.88
N ALA A 22 -9.85 6.15 13.48
CA ALA A 22 -9.46 5.07 14.41
C ALA A 22 -7.96 4.97 14.74
N PHE A 23 -7.07 5.74 14.10
CA PHE A 23 -5.61 5.61 14.30
C PHE A 23 -4.93 6.96 14.54
N GLY A 24 -5.08 7.46 15.78
CA GLY A 24 -4.31 8.57 16.31
C GLY A 24 -2.89 8.14 16.74
N PRO A 25 -1.87 9.02 16.64
CA PRO A 25 -0.48 8.70 16.95
C PRO A 25 -0.16 8.71 18.44
N VAL A 26 0.60 7.71 18.88
CA VAL A 26 1.38 7.61 20.14
C VAL A 26 2.67 6.90 19.66
N LEU A 27 3.89 7.43 19.59
CA LEU A 27 4.62 8.52 20.26
C LEU A 27 5.85 8.95 19.40
N GLY A 28 6.36 10.16 19.68
CA GLY A 28 7.81 10.37 19.89
C GLY A 28 8.67 10.86 18.72
N GLY A 29 8.50 12.11 18.32
CA GLY A 29 9.47 12.83 17.48
C GLY A 29 8.93 14.18 17.01
N SER A 30 9.23 15.25 17.77
CA SER A 30 8.76 16.64 17.61
C SER A 30 7.23 16.81 17.60
N ALA A 31 6.72 17.78 18.37
CA ALA A 31 5.29 18.11 18.35
C ALA A 31 4.81 18.31 16.90
N PRO A 32 3.68 17.71 16.47
CA PRO A 32 3.11 18.02 15.17
C PRO A 32 2.82 19.51 15.16
N GLY A 33 3.46 20.23 14.24
CA GLY A 33 3.28 21.67 14.11
C GLY A 33 1.81 21.96 13.86
N GLN A 34 1.12 22.49 14.87
CA GLN A 34 -0.20 23.12 14.77
C GLN A 34 -0.14 24.48 14.04
N ALA A 35 0.87 24.70 13.20
CA ALA A 35 1.12 26.00 12.61
C ALA A 35 0.15 26.22 11.45
N ASP A 36 -0.91 27.00 11.72
CA ASP A 36 -1.68 27.68 10.69
C ASP A 36 -0.69 28.43 9.78
N PRO A 37 -0.68 28.17 8.45
CA PRO A 37 0.31 28.75 7.53
C PRO A 37 0.24 30.29 7.38
N GLY A 38 -0.53 31.01 8.20
CA GLY A 38 -0.29 32.44 8.44
C GLY A 38 -0.56 33.36 7.26
N GLY A 39 -1.49 33.00 6.36
CA GLY A 39 -2.00 33.88 5.31
C GLY A 39 -1.11 34.05 4.06
N ALA A 40 0.09 33.47 4.03
CA ALA A 40 0.90 33.38 2.81
C ALA A 40 0.39 32.27 1.87
N PRO A 41 0.50 32.40 0.53
CA PRO A 41 0.18 31.31 -0.38
C PRO A 41 1.13 30.13 -0.13
N VAL A 42 0.56 29.02 0.32
CA VAL A 42 1.27 27.76 0.60
C VAL A 42 1.65 27.11 -0.73
N SER A 43 2.91 26.66 -0.86
CA SER A 43 3.30 25.89 -2.04
C SER A 43 2.49 24.60 -2.07
N VAL A 44 2.06 24.16 -3.26
CA VAL A 44 1.42 22.84 -3.37
C VAL A 44 2.30 21.74 -2.78
N PHE A 45 3.63 21.90 -2.89
CA PHE A 45 4.60 20.94 -2.41
C PHE A 45 4.77 20.88 -0.89
N ASP A 46 4.18 21.83 -0.13
CA ASP A 46 4.12 21.79 1.34
C ASP A 46 3.00 20.88 1.87
N PHE A 47 2.03 20.50 1.03
CA PHE A 47 0.87 19.75 1.48
C PHE A 47 1.15 18.39 2.15
N PRO A 48 2.19 17.60 1.79
CA PRO A 48 2.52 16.38 2.53
C PRO A 48 2.72 16.65 4.03
N GLU A 49 3.43 17.71 4.39
CA GLU A 49 3.73 18.08 5.78
C GLU A 49 2.50 18.64 6.50
N LEU A 50 1.55 19.20 5.74
CA LEU A 50 0.30 19.75 6.26
C LEU A 50 -0.85 18.74 6.31
N THR A 51 -0.65 17.48 5.89
CA THR A 51 -1.70 16.44 5.84
C THR A 51 -2.42 16.29 7.18
N ASP A 52 -1.69 16.27 8.30
CA ASP A 52 -2.29 16.16 9.63
C ASP A 52 -3.09 17.41 10.00
N PHE A 53 -2.63 18.60 9.59
CA PHE A 53 -3.37 19.85 9.78
C PHE A 53 -4.72 19.80 9.03
N PHE A 54 -4.73 19.32 7.79
CA PHE A 54 -5.97 19.14 7.02
C PHE A 54 -6.91 18.11 7.64
N GLY A 55 -6.38 16.94 7.98
CA GLY A 55 -7.16 15.89 8.63
C GLY A 55 -7.78 16.37 9.95
N ASN A 56 -7.07 17.24 10.69
CA ASN A 56 -7.63 17.89 11.87
C ASN A 56 -8.75 18.87 11.54
N LEU A 57 -8.61 19.72 10.52
CA LEU A 57 -9.69 20.64 10.10
C LEU A 57 -10.94 19.88 9.63
N GLU A 58 -10.78 18.81 8.85
CA GLU A 58 -11.89 17.95 8.42
C GLU A 58 -12.56 17.27 9.62
N ARG A 59 -11.76 16.75 10.57
CA ARG A 59 -12.26 16.16 11.81
C ARG A 59 -12.99 17.18 12.67
N ASP A 60 -12.45 18.39 12.80
CA ASP A 60 -13.04 19.46 13.60
C ASP A 60 -14.38 19.89 13.00
N ALA A 61 -14.45 20.06 11.67
CA ALA A 61 -15.70 20.33 10.96
C ALA A 61 -16.74 19.21 11.19
N PHE A 62 -16.31 17.94 11.09
CA PHE A 62 -17.18 16.78 11.35
C PHE A 62 -17.67 16.73 12.80
N LEU A 63 -16.79 16.90 13.80
CA LEU A 63 -17.14 16.87 15.21
C LEU A 63 -18.03 18.05 15.60
N ALA A 64 -17.84 19.21 14.97
CA ALA A 64 -18.72 20.36 15.12
C ALA A 64 -20.12 20.06 14.53
N LEU A 65 -20.20 19.45 13.35
CA LEU A 65 -21.47 19.02 12.76
C LEU A 65 -22.21 17.98 13.61
N GLN A 66 -21.51 17.00 14.19
CA GLN A 66 -22.10 16.02 15.13
C GLN A 66 -22.70 16.71 16.37
N ARG A 67 -22.06 17.79 16.84
CA ARG A 67 -22.53 18.62 17.95
C ARG A 67 -23.58 19.66 17.53
N ARG A 68 -23.91 19.75 16.24
CA ARG A 68 -24.76 20.79 15.63
C ARG A 68 -24.22 22.21 15.84
N ASP A 69 -22.91 22.32 16.04
CA ASP A 69 -22.19 23.60 16.09
C ASP A 69 -21.82 24.00 14.66
N TYR A 70 -22.78 24.60 13.96
CA TYR A 70 -22.62 24.90 12.54
C TYR A 70 -21.62 26.04 12.28
N ASP A 71 -21.46 26.97 13.21
CA ASP A 71 -20.51 28.09 13.08
C ASP A 71 -19.07 27.60 13.18
N ALA A 72 -18.78 26.71 14.15
CA ALA A 72 -17.46 26.07 14.23
C ALA A 72 -17.18 25.18 13.01
N ALA A 73 -18.19 24.47 12.50
CA ALA A 73 -18.05 23.64 11.31
C ALA A 73 -17.74 24.46 10.06
N GLU A 74 -18.48 25.56 9.83
CA GLU A 74 -18.22 26.46 8.71
C GLU A 74 -16.84 27.12 8.82
N SER A 75 -16.43 27.56 10.02
CA SER A 75 -15.11 28.17 10.23
C SER A 75 -13.97 27.21 9.88
N ALA A 76 -14.07 25.94 10.26
CA ALA A 76 -13.10 24.91 9.91
C ALA A 76 -13.05 24.69 8.38
N LEU A 77 -14.21 24.65 7.72
CA LEU A 77 -14.32 24.48 6.27
C LEU A 77 -13.82 25.71 5.49
N GLU A 78 -13.97 26.93 6.02
CA GLU A 78 -13.42 28.13 5.41
C GLU A 78 -11.88 28.14 5.46
N LYS A 79 -11.29 27.69 6.57
CA LYS A 79 -9.85 27.49 6.66
C LYS A 79 -9.39 26.42 5.67
N LEU A 80 -10.13 25.32 5.56
CA LEU A 80 -9.84 24.27 4.58
C LEU A 80 -9.89 24.80 3.14
N ILE A 81 -10.93 25.55 2.76
CA ILE A 81 -11.07 26.15 1.42
C ILE A 81 -9.96 27.17 1.15
N ARG A 82 -9.54 27.95 2.15
CA ARG A 82 -8.45 28.93 1.98
C ARG A 82 -7.14 28.25 1.58
N VAL A 83 -6.85 27.11 2.19
CA VAL A 83 -5.60 26.38 1.98
C VAL A 83 -5.72 25.40 0.81
N ALA A 84 -6.90 24.83 0.57
CA ALA A 84 -7.21 23.89 -0.51
C ALA A 84 -8.35 24.40 -1.42
N PRO A 85 -8.17 25.53 -2.13
CA PRO A 85 -9.26 26.19 -2.87
C PRO A 85 -9.79 25.40 -4.07
N ARG A 86 -9.13 24.31 -4.43
CA ARG A 86 -9.52 23.41 -5.54
C ARG A 86 -10.10 22.08 -5.07
N ASP A 87 -10.29 21.86 -3.76
CA ASP A 87 -10.97 20.66 -3.27
C ASP A 87 -12.50 20.80 -3.42
N PRO A 88 -13.16 20.03 -4.30
CA PRO A 88 -14.61 20.09 -4.45
C PRO A 88 -15.38 19.66 -3.19
N LEU A 89 -14.81 18.82 -2.33
CA LEU A 89 -15.51 18.31 -1.14
C LEU A 89 -15.62 19.37 -0.04
N ALA A 90 -14.61 20.21 0.15
CA ALA A 90 -14.68 21.33 1.08
C ALA A 90 -15.86 22.26 0.78
N TYR A 91 -16.10 22.61 -0.50
CA TYR A 91 -17.27 23.41 -0.90
C TYR A 91 -18.58 22.64 -0.70
N LEU A 92 -18.63 21.36 -1.08
CA LEU A 92 -19.83 20.53 -0.87
C LEU A 92 -20.19 20.44 0.63
N HIS A 93 -19.21 20.23 1.50
CA HIS A 93 -19.43 20.16 2.95
C HIS A 93 -19.88 21.50 3.50
N ARG A 94 -19.31 22.63 3.05
CA ARG A 94 -19.76 23.97 3.47
C ARG A 94 -21.19 24.25 3.01
N ALA A 95 -21.54 23.83 1.80
CA ALA A 95 -22.90 23.90 1.27
C ALA A 95 -23.90 23.16 2.19
N LYS A 96 -23.54 21.98 2.71
CA LYS A 96 -24.36 21.23 3.68
C LYS A 96 -24.54 22.00 4.98
N VAL A 97 -23.45 22.53 5.55
CA VAL A 97 -23.50 23.32 6.79
C VAL A 97 -24.43 24.52 6.64
N ARG A 98 -24.30 25.27 5.55
CA ARG A 98 -25.14 26.44 5.24
C ARG A 98 -26.61 26.08 5.03
N SER A 99 -26.87 24.94 4.39
CA SER A 99 -28.23 24.41 4.23
C SER A 99 -28.85 24.07 5.59
N LEU A 100 -28.10 23.42 6.48
CA LEU A 100 -28.54 23.09 7.84
C LEU A 100 -28.77 24.33 8.72
N GLN A 101 -28.03 25.42 8.49
CA GLN A 101 -28.26 26.74 9.11
C GLN A 101 -29.47 27.49 8.52
N GLY A 102 -30.09 27.00 7.45
CA GLY A 102 -31.19 27.69 6.75
C GLY A 102 -30.75 28.82 5.82
N ARG A 103 -29.44 28.95 5.56
CA ARG A 103 -28.84 29.96 4.68
C ARG A 103 -28.88 29.51 3.22
N HIS A 104 -30.08 29.26 2.71
CA HIS A 104 -30.28 28.55 1.44
C HIS A 104 -29.68 29.27 0.21
N GLU A 105 -29.70 30.61 0.16
CA GLU A 105 -29.11 31.35 -0.96
C GLU A 105 -27.58 31.18 -1.06
N GLU A 106 -26.91 30.97 0.07
CA GLU A 106 -25.44 30.83 0.14
C GLU A 106 -24.96 29.42 -0.20
N VAL A 107 -25.89 28.46 -0.35
CA VAL A 107 -25.59 27.08 -0.75
C VAL A 107 -25.24 27.00 -2.24
N TRP A 108 -25.91 27.79 -3.09
CA TRP A 108 -25.77 27.68 -4.54
C TRP A 108 -24.37 27.96 -5.08
N PRO A 109 -23.65 29.01 -4.63
CA PRO A 109 -22.28 29.24 -5.06
C PRO A 109 -21.36 28.06 -4.71
N ASP A 110 -21.53 27.46 -3.54
CA ASP A 110 -20.70 26.34 -3.09
C ASP A 110 -21.00 25.06 -3.89
N LEU A 111 -22.27 24.75 -4.15
CA LEU A 111 -22.64 23.61 -4.98
C LEU A 111 -22.13 23.78 -6.42
N ARG A 112 -22.32 24.97 -7.03
CA ARG A 112 -21.78 25.25 -8.36
C ARG A 112 -20.28 25.13 -8.38
N ARG A 113 -19.59 25.66 -7.36
CA ARG A 113 -18.13 25.58 -7.29
C ARG A 113 -17.63 24.15 -7.14
N ALA A 114 -18.30 23.33 -6.33
CA ALA A 114 -17.99 21.90 -6.24
C ALA A 114 -18.12 21.20 -7.60
N VAL A 115 -19.18 21.51 -8.35
CA VAL A 115 -19.41 20.99 -9.70
C VAL A 115 -18.36 21.50 -10.69
N GLU A 116 -18.02 22.78 -10.69
CA GLU A 116 -16.92 23.33 -11.52
C GLU A 116 -15.59 22.60 -11.25
N LEU A 117 -15.31 22.31 -9.98
CA LEU A 117 -14.09 21.63 -9.53
C LEU A 117 -14.10 20.11 -9.74
N GLY A 118 -15.14 19.54 -10.35
CA GLY A 118 -15.16 18.14 -10.74
C GLY A 118 -16.05 17.22 -9.91
N PHE A 119 -16.90 17.75 -9.01
CA PHE A 119 -17.90 16.94 -8.34
C PHE A 119 -18.98 16.47 -9.33
N ARG A 120 -19.24 15.15 -9.40
CA ARG A 120 -20.13 14.54 -10.40
C ARG A 120 -21.19 13.58 -9.82
N ASP A 121 -21.22 13.38 -8.50
CA ASP A 121 -22.12 12.39 -7.88
C ASP A 121 -23.52 12.99 -7.68
N VAL A 122 -24.38 12.84 -8.68
CA VAL A 122 -25.79 13.31 -8.67
C VAL A 122 -26.54 12.71 -7.47
N ARG A 123 -26.33 11.42 -7.19
CA ARG A 123 -27.03 10.72 -6.10
C ARG A 123 -26.61 11.25 -4.73
N ALA A 124 -25.35 11.64 -4.59
CA ALA A 124 -24.83 12.25 -3.37
C ALA A 124 -25.41 13.65 -3.09
N ILE A 125 -25.89 14.39 -4.09
CA ILE A 125 -26.60 15.67 -3.88
C ILE A 125 -28.11 15.41 -3.71
N GLN A 126 -28.70 14.64 -4.62
CA GLN A 126 -30.15 14.39 -4.65
C GLN A 126 -30.65 13.62 -3.43
N GLY A 127 -29.87 12.63 -2.96
CA GLY A 127 -30.24 11.76 -1.84
C GLY A 127 -29.86 12.32 -0.46
N ASP A 128 -29.19 13.46 -0.40
CA ASP A 128 -28.73 14.03 0.86
C ASP A 128 -29.85 14.82 1.54
N ARG A 129 -30.23 14.38 2.75
CA ARG A 129 -31.30 15.01 3.53
C ARG A 129 -30.92 16.40 4.01
N ASP A 130 -29.63 16.72 4.08
CA ASP A 130 -29.14 18.04 4.47
C ASP A 130 -29.54 19.10 3.42
N PHE A 131 -29.79 18.70 2.18
CA PHE A 131 -30.34 19.55 1.11
C PHE A 131 -31.86 19.43 0.95
N GLY A 132 -32.57 18.75 1.85
CA GLY A 132 -33.99 18.44 1.71
C GLY A 132 -34.91 19.66 1.51
N ARG A 133 -34.51 20.81 2.05
CA ARG A 133 -35.24 22.09 1.90
C ARG A 133 -35.05 22.75 0.53
N LEU A 134 -34.05 22.32 -0.24
CA LEU A 134 -33.75 22.81 -1.58
C LEU A 134 -34.47 22.01 -2.66
N TRP A 135 -35.02 20.83 -2.34
CA TRP A 135 -35.66 19.93 -3.31
C TRP A 135 -36.88 20.52 -4.01
N THR A 136 -37.53 21.52 -3.41
CA THR A 136 -38.66 22.23 -4.02
C THR A 136 -38.23 23.47 -4.81
N ASP A 137 -36.95 23.84 -4.80
CA ASP A 137 -36.41 24.97 -5.54
C ASP A 137 -36.09 24.55 -6.99
N PRO A 138 -36.64 25.21 -8.02
CA PRO A 138 -36.36 24.86 -9.42
C PRO A 138 -34.87 24.90 -9.80
N ARG A 139 -34.03 25.67 -9.07
CA ARG A 139 -32.58 25.70 -9.29
C ARG A 139 -31.92 24.38 -8.93
N PHE A 140 -32.51 23.60 -8.02
CA PHE A 140 -32.01 22.28 -7.62
C PHE A 140 -32.09 21.29 -8.77
N ASP A 141 -33.24 21.23 -9.46
CA ASP A 141 -33.42 20.38 -10.64
C ASP A 141 -32.45 20.77 -11.76
N GLY A 142 -32.28 22.07 -12.00
CA GLY A 142 -31.30 22.57 -12.97
C GLY A 142 -29.85 22.17 -12.65
N LEU A 143 -29.46 22.22 -11.37
CA LEU A 143 -28.15 21.75 -10.93
C LEU A 143 -28.00 20.23 -11.13
N LEU A 144 -29.00 19.43 -10.77
CA LEU A 144 -28.95 17.97 -10.94
C LEU A 144 -28.83 17.59 -12.42
N GLU A 145 -29.56 18.27 -13.31
CA GLU A 145 -29.41 18.09 -14.75
C GLU A 145 -27.99 18.45 -15.24
N GLU A 146 -27.41 19.54 -14.74
CA GLU A 146 -26.04 19.94 -15.06
C GLU A 146 -25.04 18.87 -14.61
N VAL A 147 -25.12 18.41 -13.36
CA VAL A 147 -24.26 17.36 -12.83
C VAL A 147 -24.46 16.06 -13.61
N GLN A 148 -25.69 15.71 -14.00
CA GLN A 148 -26.00 14.52 -14.78
C GLN A 148 -25.44 14.60 -16.20
N LYS A 149 -25.52 15.75 -16.87
CA LYS A 149 -24.89 16.00 -18.17
C LYS A 149 -23.37 15.92 -18.07
N LEU A 150 -22.81 16.45 -16.98
CA LEU A 150 -21.37 16.41 -16.72
C LEU A 150 -20.89 15.03 -16.24
N ALA A 151 -21.76 14.14 -15.76
CA ALA A 151 -21.37 12.82 -15.23
C ALA A 151 -20.71 11.92 -16.29
N THR A 152 -21.05 12.12 -17.57
CA THR A 152 -20.42 11.41 -18.70
C THR A 152 -19.16 12.10 -19.21
N VAL A 153 -18.91 13.34 -18.78
CA VAL A 153 -17.74 14.13 -19.14
C VAL A 153 -16.65 13.90 -18.08
N PRO A 154 -15.41 13.56 -18.47
CA PRO A 154 -14.32 13.44 -17.51
C PRO A 154 -14.18 14.72 -16.67
N PRO A 155 -13.96 14.62 -15.34
CA PRO A 155 -13.69 15.80 -14.55
C PRO A 155 -12.44 16.51 -15.09
N PRO A 156 -12.38 17.85 -15.00
CA PRO A 156 -11.18 18.58 -15.38
C PRO A 156 -9.98 18.07 -14.56
N PRO A 157 -8.76 18.12 -15.13
CA PRO A 157 -7.57 17.78 -14.37
C PRO A 157 -7.44 18.70 -13.15
N LEU A 158 -6.91 18.16 -12.06
CA LEU A 158 -6.79 18.89 -10.80
C LEU A 158 -5.86 20.11 -10.92
N ALA A 159 -4.93 20.09 -11.89
CA ALA A 159 -4.09 21.22 -12.28
C ALA A 159 -4.03 21.35 -13.82
N PRO A 160 -3.65 22.52 -14.35
CA PRO A 160 -3.27 22.69 -15.76
C PRO A 160 -2.23 21.66 -16.20
N SER A 161 -2.17 21.36 -17.50
CA SER A 161 -1.14 20.50 -18.07
C SER A 161 0.02 21.32 -18.63
N ALA A 162 1.26 20.90 -18.37
CA ALA A 162 2.46 21.52 -18.95
C ALA A 162 2.86 20.81 -20.26
N GLY A 163 3.37 21.57 -21.23
CA GLY A 163 3.96 21.00 -22.43
C GLY A 163 5.28 20.28 -22.12
N VAL A 164 5.53 19.16 -22.80
CA VAL A 164 6.83 18.49 -22.79
C VAL A 164 7.73 19.10 -23.85
N GLU A 165 8.90 19.58 -23.45
CA GLU A 165 9.87 20.25 -24.31
C GLU A 165 11.23 19.57 -24.19
N ASN A 166 11.96 19.42 -25.31
CA ASN A 166 13.31 18.82 -25.33
C ASN A 166 13.39 17.41 -24.67
N ARG A 167 12.28 16.63 -24.73
CA ARG A 167 12.12 15.34 -24.03
C ARG A 167 12.24 15.46 -22.51
N GLU A 168 11.85 16.61 -21.95
CA GLU A 168 11.75 16.83 -20.51
C GLU A 168 10.32 17.18 -20.12
N ALA A 169 9.80 16.46 -19.14
CA ALA A 169 8.55 16.75 -18.46
C ALA A 169 8.86 17.37 -17.08
N ARG A 170 8.59 18.66 -16.93
CA ARG A 170 8.93 19.41 -15.70
C ARG A 170 7.76 19.44 -14.71
N VAL A 171 7.99 18.90 -13.51
CA VAL A 171 7.07 18.96 -12.38
C VAL A 171 7.23 20.32 -11.70
N GLU A 172 6.25 21.19 -11.86
CA GLU A 172 6.21 22.55 -11.33
C GLU A 172 4.93 22.74 -10.52
N GLU A 173 4.83 23.86 -9.79
CA GLU A 173 3.61 24.20 -9.04
C GLU A 173 2.41 24.40 -9.99
N GLY A 174 2.65 24.99 -11.17
CA GLY A 174 1.61 25.33 -12.13
C GLY A 174 0.92 24.13 -12.79
N ASN A 175 1.55 22.95 -12.80
CA ASN A 175 0.98 21.73 -13.39
C ASN A 175 0.77 20.60 -12.37
N THR A 176 0.91 20.89 -11.08
CA THR A 176 0.77 19.92 -10.01
C THR A 176 -0.33 20.32 -9.04
N ALA A 177 -1.17 19.37 -8.66
CA ALA A 177 -2.15 19.53 -7.60
C ALA A 177 -1.97 18.44 -6.54
N TRP A 178 -2.40 18.69 -5.31
CA TRP A 178 -2.49 17.67 -4.28
C TRP A 178 -3.89 17.04 -4.28
N ASP A 179 -3.97 15.73 -4.46
CA ASP A 179 -5.21 14.96 -4.30
C ASP A 179 -5.33 14.50 -2.84
N PHE A 180 -6.11 15.25 -2.06
CA PHE A 180 -6.35 15.00 -0.64
C PHE A 180 -6.94 13.61 -0.36
N ARG A 181 -7.66 13.01 -1.33
CA ARG A 181 -8.23 11.67 -1.16
C ARG A 181 -7.18 10.58 -1.23
N LEU A 182 -6.13 10.81 -2.01
CA LEU A 182 -5.02 9.86 -2.19
C LEU A 182 -3.84 10.18 -1.27
N GLY A 183 -3.72 11.42 -0.80
CA GLY A 183 -2.51 11.90 -0.12
C GLY A 183 -1.32 11.94 -1.06
N ALA A 184 -1.53 12.35 -2.32
CA ALA A 184 -0.51 12.37 -3.37
C ALA A 184 -0.67 13.54 -4.33
N PHE A 185 0.44 13.97 -4.92
CA PHE A 185 0.50 14.88 -6.05
C PHE A 185 -0.02 14.24 -7.34
N ARG A 186 -0.69 15.07 -8.14
CA ARG A 186 -1.15 14.78 -9.50
C ARG A 186 -0.51 15.81 -10.41
N SER A 187 0.46 15.37 -11.22
CA SER A 187 1.12 16.23 -12.20
C SER A 187 0.67 15.89 -13.62
N PHE A 188 0.42 16.92 -14.42
CA PHE A 188 -0.20 16.77 -15.74
C PHE A 188 0.70 17.31 -16.85
N PHE A 189 0.83 16.51 -17.92
CA PHE A 189 1.68 16.78 -19.07
C PHE A 189 0.93 16.63 -20.40
N VAL A 190 1.33 17.42 -21.39
CA VAL A 190 0.92 17.27 -22.79
C VAL A 190 2.14 16.89 -23.60
N PHE A 191 2.10 15.71 -24.22
CA PHE A 191 3.21 15.18 -25.01
C PHE A 191 3.07 15.60 -26.48
N PRO A 192 4.19 15.97 -27.14
CA PRO A 192 4.18 16.21 -28.58
C PRO A 192 3.85 14.91 -29.32
N LYS A 193 3.16 15.04 -30.46
CA LYS A 193 2.95 13.90 -31.36
C LYS A 193 4.29 13.50 -32.01
N PRO A 194 4.56 12.20 -32.20
CA PRO A 194 5.75 11.78 -32.91
C PRO A 194 5.73 12.27 -34.37
N SER A 195 6.87 12.74 -34.87
CA SER A 195 7.05 13.19 -36.26
C SER A 195 7.39 12.01 -37.20
N PRO A 196 7.12 12.10 -38.52
CA PRO A 196 7.62 11.12 -39.49
C PRO A 196 9.15 11.01 -39.42
N GLY A 197 9.69 9.78 -39.34
CA GLY A 197 11.13 9.54 -39.11
C GLY A 197 11.57 9.70 -37.64
N SER A 198 10.63 9.58 -36.69
CA SER A 198 10.90 9.61 -35.25
C SER A 198 12.03 8.67 -34.83
N ALA A 199 12.72 9.03 -33.75
CA ALA A 199 13.82 8.24 -33.17
C ALA A 199 13.45 6.76 -33.02
N PRO A 200 14.42 5.83 -33.20
CA PRO A 200 14.17 4.41 -33.04
C PRO A 200 13.71 4.10 -31.61
N THR A 201 13.03 2.97 -31.42
CA THR A 201 12.59 2.53 -30.08
C THR A 201 13.76 2.24 -29.15
N ILE A 202 14.81 1.61 -29.70
CA ILE A 202 16.03 1.27 -28.96
C ILE A 202 17.26 1.33 -29.86
N GLU A 203 18.34 1.89 -29.32
CA GLU A 203 19.70 1.87 -29.88
C GLU A 203 20.53 0.73 -29.27
N GLY A 204 21.33 0.02 -30.08
CA GLY A 204 22.19 -1.08 -29.60
C GLY A 204 21.74 -2.49 -30.02
N GLN A 205 22.52 -3.51 -29.66
CA GLN A 205 22.36 -4.89 -30.15
C GLN A 205 21.61 -5.80 -29.15
N GLY A 206 20.99 -6.89 -29.66
CA GLY A 206 20.37 -7.94 -28.86
C GLY A 206 19.05 -8.42 -29.46
N ALA A 207 18.73 -9.71 -29.30
CA ALA A 207 17.58 -10.33 -29.97
C ALA A 207 16.24 -9.60 -29.70
N ALA A 208 15.98 -9.21 -28.44
CA ALA A 208 14.79 -8.44 -28.09
C ALA A 208 14.77 -7.04 -28.75
N ALA A 209 15.93 -6.39 -28.85
CA ALA A 209 16.08 -5.08 -29.50
C ALA A 209 15.89 -5.17 -31.03
N ASP A 210 16.41 -6.24 -31.65
CA ASP A 210 16.26 -6.51 -33.08
C ASP A 210 14.80 -6.75 -33.46
N LEU A 211 14.09 -7.57 -32.68
CA LEU A 211 12.65 -7.81 -32.85
C LEU A 211 11.86 -6.50 -32.72
N LEU A 212 12.12 -5.74 -31.66
CA LEU A 212 11.40 -4.49 -31.39
C LEU A 212 11.61 -3.45 -32.48
N ARG A 213 12.83 -3.32 -33.03
CA ARG A 213 13.09 -2.43 -34.17
C ARG A 213 12.31 -2.85 -35.41
N GLY A 214 12.30 -4.14 -35.73
CA GLY A 214 11.51 -4.67 -36.85
C GLY A 214 10.03 -4.33 -36.71
N TRP A 215 9.43 -4.70 -35.57
CA TRP A 215 8.01 -4.46 -35.31
C TRP A 215 7.65 -2.98 -35.26
N PHE A 216 8.53 -2.12 -34.74
CA PHE A 216 8.28 -0.68 -34.72
C PHE A 216 8.32 -0.06 -36.11
N ASN A 217 9.29 -0.47 -36.95
CA ASN A 217 9.38 -0.01 -38.34
C ASN A 217 8.17 -0.43 -39.18
N GLU A 218 7.57 -1.59 -38.85
CA GLU A 218 6.32 -2.08 -39.44
C GLU A 218 5.06 -1.40 -38.87
N GLY A 219 5.19 -0.58 -37.83
CA GLY A 219 4.05 0.03 -37.12
C GLY A 219 3.28 -0.94 -36.22
N ALA A 220 3.81 -2.14 -35.98
CA ALA A 220 3.18 -3.19 -35.18
C ALA A 220 3.51 -3.09 -33.67
N ALA A 221 4.51 -2.30 -33.27
CA ALA A 221 4.89 -2.05 -31.88
C ALA A 221 4.64 -0.59 -31.48
N ALA A 222 4.25 -0.35 -30.23
CA ALA A 222 3.87 0.96 -29.72
C ALA A 222 5.05 1.92 -29.53
N GLY A 223 6.24 1.39 -29.19
CA GLY A 223 7.35 2.20 -28.73
C GLY A 223 7.12 2.84 -27.35
N ASN A 224 7.99 3.79 -26.99
CA ASN A 224 7.97 4.49 -25.70
C ASN A 224 7.62 5.98 -25.80
N TRP A 225 7.15 6.44 -26.96
CA TRP A 225 6.68 7.83 -27.09
C TRP A 225 5.55 8.10 -26.09
N GLY A 226 5.73 9.15 -25.28
CA GLY A 226 4.79 9.51 -24.21
C GLY A 226 5.00 8.77 -22.89
N ASP A 227 5.95 7.84 -22.82
CA ASP A 227 6.36 7.21 -21.56
C ASP A 227 7.36 8.13 -20.83
N LEU A 228 7.22 8.22 -19.52
CA LEU A 228 8.10 8.97 -18.62
C LEU A 228 9.17 8.07 -18.02
N TYR A 229 10.38 8.60 -17.90
CA TYR A 229 11.44 8.04 -17.07
C TYR A 229 11.69 8.94 -15.85
N ASP A 230 11.47 8.39 -14.64
CA ASP A 230 11.61 9.09 -13.36
C ASP A 230 12.79 8.53 -12.56
N ASN A 231 13.93 9.23 -12.63
CA ASN A 231 15.10 8.92 -11.81
C ASN A 231 14.99 9.65 -10.46
N ARG A 232 14.97 8.89 -9.36
CA ARG A 232 14.78 9.40 -8.00
C ARG A 232 15.98 9.20 -7.08
N ASP A 233 17.16 9.16 -7.66
CA ASP A 233 18.43 9.06 -6.93
C ASP A 233 19.41 10.19 -7.27
N ALA A 234 18.87 11.31 -7.78
CA ALA A 234 19.66 12.48 -8.19
C ALA A 234 20.75 12.16 -9.23
N GLY A 235 20.45 11.23 -10.15
CA GLY A 235 21.36 10.81 -11.21
C GLY A 235 22.46 9.85 -10.74
N HIS A 236 22.26 9.13 -9.63
CA HIS A 236 23.21 8.15 -9.12
C HIS A 236 23.26 6.88 -9.97
N SER A 237 22.11 6.36 -10.41
CA SER A 237 21.99 5.19 -11.30
C SER A 237 20.92 5.45 -12.37
N PRO A 238 21.11 6.43 -13.27
CA PRO A 238 20.12 6.73 -14.29
C PRO A 238 20.14 5.67 -15.41
N MET A 239 18.96 5.32 -15.91
CA MET A 239 18.83 4.57 -17.16
C MET A 239 19.47 5.37 -18.29
N ASN A 240 20.21 4.69 -19.17
CA ASN A 240 20.83 5.32 -20.32
C ASN A 240 19.76 5.70 -21.37
N LEU A 241 19.27 6.94 -21.32
CA LEU A 241 18.27 7.44 -22.28
C LEU A 241 18.79 7.56 -23.71
N ALA A 242 20.10 7.49 -23.96
CA ALA A 242 20.61 7.39 -25.32
C ALA A 242 20.25 6.04 -25.96
N VAL A 243 20.14 4.97 -25.14
CA VAL A 243 19.67 3.65 -25.58
C VAL A 243 18.16 3.66 -25.85
N PHE A 244 17.39 4.45 -25.10
CA PHE A 244 15.94 4.54 -25.22
C PHE A 244 15.47 5.96 -25.58
N PRO A 245 15.72 6.43 -26.81
CA PRO A 245 15.59 7.85 -27.15
C PRO A 245 14.15 8.37 -27.21
N GLN A 246 13.14 7.50 -27.15
CA GLN A 246 11.72 7.87 -27.15
C GLN A 246 11.17 8.24 -25.76
N PHE A 247 11.84 7.87 -24.67
CA PHE A 247 11.42 8.24 -23.33
C PHE A 247 11.53 9.74 -23.10
N THR A 248 10.60 10.28 -22.32
CA THR A 248 10.65 11.63 -21.79
C THR A 248 11.21 11.61 -20.37
N ARG A 249 12.27 12.36 -20.11
CA ARG A 249 12.87 12.48 -18.78
C ARG A 249 11.98 13.33 -17.88
N LEU A 250 11.65 12.82 -16.70
CA LEU A 250 10.99 13.63 -15.67
C LEU A 250 12.02 14.51 -14.96
N VAL A 251 11.69 15.77 -14.75
CA VAL A 251 12.54 16.76 -14.06
C VAL A 251 11.72 17.45 -13.00
N TYR A 252 12.22 17.53 -11.78
CA TYR A 252 11.55 18.25 -10.68
C TYR A 252 12.01 19.71 -10.66
N GLY A 253 11.06 20.64 -10.67
CA GLY A 253 11.31 22.07 -10.55
C GLY A 253 11.96 22.45 -9.22
N GLU A 254 12.34 23.72 -9.08
CA GLU A 254 13.07 24.23 -7.91
C GLU A 254 12.29 24.00 -6.60
N ALA A 255 10.99 24.32 -6.59
CA ALA A 255 10.15 24.19 -5.41
C ALA A 255 10.01 22.74 -4.91
N ALA A 256 9.85 21.78 -5.83
CA ALA A 256 9.81 20.35 -5.51
C ALA A 256 11.18 19.81 -5.06
N SER A 257 12.24 20.26 -5.73
CA SER A 257 13.62 19.86 -5.44
C SER A 257 14.11 20.36 -4.09
N ALA A 258 13.75 21.59 -3.70
CA ALA A 258 14.07 22.17 -2.38
C ALA A 258 13.54 21.30 -1.22
N ARG A 259 12.41 20.61 -1.43
CA ARG A 259 11.78 19.67 -0.49
C ARG A 259 12.21 18.22 -0.68
N ARG A 260 13.16 17.96 -1.57
CA ARG A 260 13.66 16.62 -1.94
C ARG A 260 12.56 15.66 -2.41
N LEU A 261 11.46 16.18 -2.96
CA LEU A 261 10.32 15.37 -3.42
C LEU A 261 10.65 14.51 -4.65
N GLY A 262 11.75 14.79 -5.33
CA GLY A 262 12.29 14.00 -6.44
C GLY A 262 13.29 12.91 -6.03
N GLN A 263 13.45 12.59 -4.74
CA GLN A 263 14.44 11.61 -4.25
C GLN A 263 13.81 10.50 -3.41
N GLY A 264 14.47 9.35 -3.34
CA GLY A 264 14.02 8.19 -2.54
C GLY A 264 12.88 7.40 -3.18
N PRO A 265 12.07 6.65 -2.40
CA PRO A 265 10.94 5.91 -2.96
C PRO A 265 9.95 6.88 -3.59
N GLN A 266 9.30 6.48 -4.67
CA GLN A 266 8.18 7.26 -5.21
C GLN A 266 6.96 6.96 -4.36
N LEU A 267 6.61 7.88 -3.45
CA LEU A 267 5.41 7.78 -2.60
C LEU A 267 4.63 9.11 -2.62
N HIS A 268 4.81 9.91 -3.66
CA HIS A 268 4.24 11.25 -3.67
C HIS A 268 3.53 11.59 -4.97
N PHE A 269 3.98 11.12 -6.13
CA PHE A 269 3.44 11.58 -7.41
C PHE A 269 2.67 10.51 -8.18
N LEU A 270 1.62 10.97 -8.84
CA LEU A 270 0.90 10.30 -9.91
C LEU A 270 0.92 11.20 -11.17
N PHE A 271 1.09 10.60 -12.33
CA PHE A 271 1.24 11.28 -13.62
C PHE A 271 0.12 10.84 -14.55
N ASN A 272 -0.26 11.69 -15.51
CA ASN A 272 -1.22 11.36 -16.55
C ASN A 272 -0.60 10.55 -17.72
N ALA A 273 0.51 9.84 -17.47
CA ALA A 273 1.26 9.07 -18.44
C ALA A 273 1.86 7.82 -17.81
N VAL A 274 2.26 6.87 -18.65
CA VAL A 274 3.02 5.69 -18.25
C VAL A 274 4.36 6.15 -17.66
N ALA A 275 4.75 5.62 -16.50
CA ALA A 275 6.01 5.98 -15.87
C ALA A 275 6.80 4.74 -15.48
N LEU A 276 8.07 4.72 -15.87
CA LEU A 276 9.08 3.80 -15.39
C LEU A 276 10.09 4.59 -14.57
N GLY A 277 10.47 4.11 -13.40
CA GLY A 277 11.45 4.82 -12.59
C GLY A 277 12.29 3.92 -11.72
N ASN A 278 13.31 4.52 -11.11
CA ASN A 278 14.17 3.85 -10.15
C ASN A 278 14.73 4.83 -9.12
N SER A 279 15.24 4.25 -8.02
CA SER A 279 16.14 4.94 -7.10
C SER A 279 17.10 3.91 -6.52
N SER A 280 18.36 3.99 -6.91
CA SER A 280 19.44 3.13 -6.40
C SER A 280 20.02 3.66 -5.07
N THR A 281 19.15 4.10 -4.16
CA THR A 281 19.55 4.57 -2.82
C THR A 281 18.94 3.68 -1.74
N ALA A 282 19.43 3.82 -0.51
CA ALA A 282 18.88 3.14 0.65
C ALA A 282 19.14 3.96 1.91
N VAL A 283 18.41 3.67 2.98
CA VAL A 283 18.71 4.21 4.29
C VAL A 283 19.78 3.32 4.92
N THR A 284 20.99 3.84 5.13
CA THR A 284 22.15 3.03 5.57
C THR A 284 22.78 3.50 6.89
N GLY A 285 22.70 4.79 7.21
CA GLY A 285 23.42 5.40 8.34
C GLY A 285 22.69 5.40 9.69
N SER A 286 21.74 4.49 9.93
CA SER A 286 21.01 4.45 11.21
C SER A 286 20.53 3.04 11.56
N TRP A 287 20.10 2.83 12.80
CA TRP A 287 19.40 1.60 13.22
C TRP A 287 18.09 1.35 12.44
N ARG A 288 17.55 2.38 11.77
CA ARG A 288 16.41 2.27 10.84
C ARG A 288 16.84 1.93 9.42
N TRP A 289 18.05 1.38 9.23
CA TRP A 289 18.53 0.94 7.92
C TRP A 289 17.45 0.12 7.21
N ARG A 290 17.30 0.35 5.91
CA ARG A 290 16.32 -0.32 5.04
C ARG A 290 16.51 0.09 3.59
N SER A 291 16.18 -0.82 2.68
CA SER A 291 15.91 -0.45 1.29
C SER A 291 14.65 0.39 1.17
N LEU A 292 14.50 1.00 -0.01
CA LEU A 292 13.34 1.82 -0.33
C LEU A 292 12.04 1.00 -0.42
N PRO A 293 12.01 -0.26 -0.91
CA PRO A 293 10.81 -1.09 -0.82
C PRO A 293 10.38 -1.36 0.61
N ARG A 294 11.33 -1.69 1.51
CA ARG A 294 11.00 -1.93 2.92
C ARG A 294 10.53 -0.65 3.61
N LEU A 295 11.14 0.49 3.28
CA LEU A 295 10.61 1.81 3.67
C LEU A 295 9.17 1.99 3.19
N ALA A 296 8.89 1.77 1.89
CA ALA A 296 7.56 1.95 1.33
C ALA A 296 6.49 1.05 1.95
N TYR A 297 6.82 -0.21 2.29
CA TYR A 297 5.89 -1.12 2.95
C TYR A 297 5.61 -0.78 4.41
N THR A 298 6.53 -0.08 5.08
CA THR A 298 6.42 0.30 6.49
C THR A 298 6.01 1.77 6.68
N SER A 299 5.97 2.56 5.61
CA SER A 299 5.42 3.92 5.61
C SER A 299 3.89 3.91 5.70
N ARG A 300 3.34 4.78 6.54
CA ARG A 300 1.90 5.03 6.62
C ARG A 300 1.36 5.40 5.23
N GLY A 301 0.34 4.69 4.77
CA GLY A 301 -0.27 4.92 3.45
C GLY A 301 0.58 4.48 2.23
N GLY A 302 1.84 4.07 2.44
CA GLY A 302 2.77 3.68 1.38
C GLY A 302 2.21 2.57 0.46
N PRO A 303 1.74 1.42 1.00
CA PRO A 303 1.15 0.35 0.20
C PRO A 303 -0.08 0.78 -0.63
N ALA A 304 -0.92 1.67 -0.09
CA ALA A 304 -2.07 2.19 -0.82
C ALA A 304 -1.64 3.08 -2.00
N LEU A 305 -0.60 3.90 -1.81
CA LEU A 305 -0.01 4.71 -2.87
C LEU A 305 0.70 3.86 -3.93
N LEU A 306 1.43 2.83 -3.52
CA LEU A 306 2.01 1.85 -4.44
C LEU A 306 0.93 1.16 -5.29
N HIS A 307 -0.21 0.78 -4.70
CA HIS A 307 -1.35 0.26 -5.45
C HIS A 307 -1.92 1.32 -6.42
N ALA A 308 -2.04 2.58 -5.99
CA ALA A 308 -2.54 3.66 -6.83
C ALA A 308 -1.60 3.94 -8.03
N GLN A 309 -0.28 3.88 -7.83
CA GLN A 309 0.74 3.95 -8.86
C GLN A 309 0.62 2.80 -9.85
N PHE A 310 0.53 1.58 -9.33
CA PHE A 310 0.37 0.37 -10.14
C PHE A 310 -0.85 0.45 -11.06
N ARG A 311 -1.97 1.00 -10.57
CA ARG A 311 -3.19 1.25 -11.35
C ARG A 311 -3.16 2.52 -12.20
N SER A 312 -2.21 3.41 -11.96
CA SER A 312 -1.97 4.63 -12.75
C SER A 312 -0.87 4.46 -13.79
N ASN A 313 -0.49 3.21 -14.10
CA ASN A 313 0.54 2.84 -15.06
C ASN A 313 1.96 3.27 -14.66
N HIS A 314 2.27 3.19 -13.37
CA HIS A 314 3.60 3.47 -12.84
C HIS A 314 4.24 2.21 -12.30
N LEU A 315 5.51 1.97 -12.63
CA LEU A 315 6.30 0.89 -12.06
C LEU A 315 7.70 1.39 -11.72
N TYR A 316 8.12 1.10 -10.50
CA TYR A 316 9.43 1.48 -10.00
C TYR A 316 10.27 0.25 -9.65
N VAL A 317 11.56 0.33 -9.95
CA VAL A 317 12.56 -0.69 -9.63
C VAL A 317 13.47 -0.16 -8.53
N TYR A 318 13.69 -0.95 -7.49
CA TYR A 318 14.58 -0.61 -6.39
C TYR A 318 15.47 -1.80 -6.01
N PRO A 319 16.76 -1.59 -5.72
CA PRO A 319 17.61 -2.61 -5.13
C PRO A 319 17.14 -3.03 -3.72
N GLU A 320 17.34 -4.31 -3.38
CA GLU A 320 17.05 -4.84 -2.03
C GLU A 320 18.01 -4.32 -0.96
N HIS A 321 19.25 -3.97 -1.33
CA HIS A 321 20.28 -3.41 -0.47
C HIS A 321 20.35 -4.01 0.97
N ARG A 322 20.77 -5.28 1.07
CA ARG A 322 20.95 -6.08 2.30
C ARG A 322 19.69 -6.53 3.05
N ASP A 323 18.51 -6.30 2.48
CA ASP A 323 17.25 -6.81 3.01
C ASP A 323 16.98 -8.28 2.64
N HIS A 324 17.77 -8.87 1.73
CA HIS A 324 17.56 -10.20 1.18
C HIS A 324 18.90 -10.90 0.88
N ASP A 325 19.70 -11.10 1.93
CA ASP A 325 21.04 -11.67 1.84
C ASP A 325 21.21 -12.86 2.79
N ALA A 326 21.57 -14.03 2.24
CA ALA A 326 21.80 -15.25 3.03
C ALA A 326 22.97 -15.11 4.03
N ASP A 327 23.95 -14.28 3.70
CA ASP A 327 25.15 -14.03 4.52
C ASP A 327 24.97 -12.82 5.47
N HIS A 328 23.74 -12.29 5.58
CA HIS A 328 23.40 -11.19 6.49
C HIS A 328 22.19 -11.55 7.39
N PHE A 329 21.08 -10.83 7.28
CA PHE A 329 19.86 -11.08 8.04
C PHE A 329 18.82 -11.89 7.27
N GLY A 330 19.20 -12.65 6.25
CA GLY A 330 18.26 -13.36 5.39
C GLY A 330 17.31 -12.41 4.67
N ASP A 331 16.06 -12.84 4.53
CA ASP A 331 14.97 -12.03 3.99
C ASP A 331 14.18 -11.37 5.13
N VAL A 332 14.27 -10.02 5.18
CA VAL A 332 13.66 -9.20 6.23
C VAL A 332 12.48 -8.36 5.73
N PHE A 333 11.98 -8.61 4.51
CA PHE A 333 10.80 -7.91 4.01
C PHE A 333 9.53 -8.32 4.80
N PRO A 334 8.66 -7.35 5.19
CA PRO A 334 7.39 -7.66 5.84
C PRO A 334 6.37 -8.35 4.93
N ALA A 335 6.44 -8.07 3.63
CA ALA A 335 5.40 -8.39 2.68
C ALA A 335 5.97 -8.58 1.28
N ASN A 336 5.28 -9.37 0.47
CA ASN A 336 5.48 -9.42 -0.97
C ASN A 336 4.32 -8.68 -1.66
N THR A 337 4.60 -7.86 -2.67
CA THR A 337 3.56 -7.11 -3.41
C THR A 337 3.86 -7.11 -4.91
N PRO A 338 2.83 -6.96 -5.78
CA PRO A 338 3.04 -6.80 -7.22
C PRO A 338 3.31 -5.34 -7.63
N TYR A 339 3.43 -4.40 -6.70
CA TYR A 339 3.39 -2.96 -7.03
C TYR A 339 4.70 -2.36 -7.50
N LEU A 340 5.81 -2.98 -7.12
CA LEU A 340 7.17 -2.57 -7.46
C LEU A 340 8.01 -3.79 -7.83
N LEU A 341 9.20 -3.56 -8.39
CA LEU A 341 10.20 -4.59 -8.59
C LEU A 341 11.37 -4.38 -7.62
N ILE A 342 11.76 -5.45 -6.95
CA ILE A 342 12.94 -5.45 -6.09
C ILE A 342 14.04 -6.26 -6.78
N SER A 343 15.17 -5.64 -7.09
CA SER A 343 16.32 -6.31 -7.69
C SER A 343 17.27 -6.84 -6.62
N GLN A 344 17.80 -8.04 -6.81
CA GLN A 344 18.84 -8.60 -5.94
C GLN A 344 20.13 -7.80 -6.10
N GLY A 345 20.67 -7.31 -4.99
CA GLY A 345 21.89 -6.52 -4.94
C GLY A 345 21.67 -5.06 -4.52
N SER A 346 22.62 -4.21 -4.89
CA SER A 346 22.70 -2.80 -4.48
C SER A 346 22.63 -1.86 -5.69
N SER A 347 23.22 -0.65 -5.59
CA SER A 347 23.22 0.34 -6.66
C SER A 347 23.61 -0.25 -8.02
N GLY A 348 22.80 0.00 -9.04
CA GLY A 348 22.96 -0.51 -10.41
C GLY A 348 22.33 -1.88 -10.68
N SER A 349 21.93 -2.64 -9.65
CA SER A 349 21.23 -3.93 -9.85
C SER A 349 19.83 -3.78 -10.48
N ASP A 350 19.29 -2.57 -10.46
CA ASP A 350 18.01 -2.19 -11.07
C ASP A 350 18.09 -2.04 -12.60
N GLN A 351 19.28 -1.80 -13.16
CA GLN A 351 19.46 -1.49 -14.58
C GLN A 351 18.98 -2.59 -15.55
N PRO A 352 19.25 -3.89 -15.34
CA PRO A 352 18.73 -4.96 -16.20
C PRO A 352 17.20 -4.98 -16.23
N PHE A 353 16.55 -4.73 -15.10
CA PHE A 353 15.10 -4.70 -15.00
C PHE A 353 14.51 -3.47 -15.69
N LEU A 354 15.13 -2.29 -15.54
CA LEU A 354 14.73 -1.08 -16.26
C LEU A 354 14.76 -1.32 -17.78
N LYS A 355 15.84 -1.91 -18.29
CA LYS A 355 15.98 -2.26 -19.71
C LYS A 355 14.90 -3.25 -20.16
N ALA A 356 14.70 -4.34 -19.43
CA ALA A 356 13.71 -5.37 -19.78
C ALA A 356 12.28 -4.82 -19.79
N ILE A 357 11.92 -3.99 -18.81
CA ILE A 357 10.60 -3.35 -18.74
C ILE A 357 10.42 -2.30 -19.84
N ALA A 358 11.43 -1.47 -20.13
CA ALA A 358 11.39 -0.50 -21.21
C ALA A 358 11.16 -1.17 -22.59
N LEU A 359 11.91 -2.23 -22.87
CA LEU A 359 11.74 -3.08 -24.06
C LEU A 359 10.32 -3.66 -24.15
N THR A 360 9.80 -4.19 -23.04
CA THR A 360 8.48 -4.83 -23.00
C THR A 360 7.35 -3.82 -23.19
N LEU A 361 7.46 -2.64 -22.56
CA LEU A 361 6.55 -1.51 -22.76
C LEU A 361 6.47 -1.08 -24.23
N ALA A 362 7.61 -1.08 -24.92
CA ALA A 362 7.69 -0.71 -26.33
C ALA A 362 7.10 -1.78 -27.25
N ALA A 363 7.21 -3.06 -26.87
CA ALA A 363 6.87 -4.20 -27.71
C ALA A 363 5.36 -4.48 -27.83
N PHE A 364 4.54 -4.01 -26.89
CA PHE A 364 3.08 -4.11 -27.02
C PHE A 364 2.60 -3.55 -28.36
N ARG A 365 1.58 -4.17 -28.93
CA ARG A 365 0.84 -3.57 -30.05
C ARG A 365 0.26 -2.21 -29.63
N PRO A 366 0.26 -1.18 -30.52
CA PRO A 366 -0.22 0.16 -30.18
C PRO A 366 -1.61 0.17 -29.53
N GLU A 367 -2.55 -0.61 -30.08
CA GLU A 367 -3.93 -0.67 -29.59
C GLU A 367 -4.01 -1.39 -28.25
N ALA A 368 -3.21 -2.44 -28.05
CA ALA A 368 -3.17 -3.20 -26.80
C ALA A 368 -2.56 -2.36 -25.67
N LYS A 369 -1.43 -1.68 -25.90
CA LYS A 369 -0.82 -0.77 -24.92
C LYS A 369 -1.79 0.34 -24.52
N THR A 370 -2.49 0.91 -25.49
CA THR A 370 -3.49 1.96 -25.26
C THR A 370 -4.64 1.46 -24.39
N ALA A 371 -5.24 0.31 -24.73
CA ALA A 371 -6.33 -0.29 -23.98
C ALA A 371 -5.91 -0.69 -22.55
N LEU A 372 -4.71 -1.22 -22.37
CA LEU A 372 -4.13 -1.53 -21.07
C LEU A 372 -3.87 -0.28 -20.24
N ALA A 373 -3.29 0.78 -20.83
CA ALA A 373 -3.01 2.02 -20.13
C ALA A 373 -4.30 2.73 -19.69
N GLN A 374 -5.30 2.83 -20.57
CA GLN A 374 -6.57 3.49 -20.25
C GLN A 374 -7.37 2.78 -19.16
N SER A 375 -7.21 1.46 -19.05
CA SER A 375 -7.85 0.64 -18.02
C SER A 375 -7.00 0.44 -16.76
N GLY A 376 -5.79 1.01 -16.72
CA GLY A 376 -4.81 0.87 -15.63
C GLY A 376 -4.18 -0.53 -15.52
N LEU A 377 -4.36 -1.39 -16.51
CA LEU A 377 -3.90 -2.78 -16.52
C LEU A 377 -2.50 -2.98 -17.10
N LEU A 378 -1.83 -1.91 -17.54
CA LEU A 378 -0.51 -2.02 -18.16
C LEU A 378 0.54 -2.59 -17.20
N MET A 379 0.64 -2.06 -15.97
CA MET A 379 1.60 -2.56 -14.99
C MET A 379 1.23 -3.93 -14.40
N PRO A 380 -0.05 -4.21 -14.10
CA PRO A 380 -0.49 -5.58 -13.84
C PRO A 380 -0.09 -6.57 -14.93
N THR A 381 -0.26 -6.20 -16.19
CA THR A 381 0.13 -7.05 -17.32
C THR A 381 1.63 -7.23 -17.41
N LEU A 382 2.43 -6.18 -17.18
CA LEU A 382 3.89 -6.27 -17.14
C LEU A 382 4.40 -7.19 -16.02
N GLN A 383 3.83 -7.09 -14.82
CA GLN A 383 4.14 -8.01 -13.72
C GLN A 383 3.81 -9.46 -14.07
N MET A 384 2.66 -9.69 -14.73
CA MET A 384 2.31 -11.02 -15.21
C MET A 384 3.33 -11.53 -16.23
N ILE A 385 3.67 -10.71 -17.23
CA ILE A 385 4.63 -11.07 -18.29
C ILE A 385 5.97 -11.44 -17.67
N LEU A 386 6.54 -10.55 -16.84
CA LEU A 386 7.82 -10.78 -16.15
C LEU A 386 7.81 -12.13 -15.45
N ARG A 387 6.82 -12.37 -14.60
CA ARG A 387 6.74 -13.57 -13.75
C ARG A 387 6.49 -14.85 -14.54
N ARG A 388 5.79 -14.76 -15.68
CA ARG A 388 5.49 -15.90 -16.55
C ARG A 388 6.65 -16.30 -17.44
N THR A 389 7.61 -15.41 -17.64
CA THR A 389 8.85 -15.68 -18.38
C THR A 389 10.06 -15.83 -17.47
N TYR A 390 9.90 -15.58 -16.17
CA TYR A 390 11.00 -15.58 -15.21
C TYR A 390 11.55 -16.99 -14.97
N ARG A 391 12.87 -17.10 -14.92
CA ARG A 391 13.61 -18.36 -14.71
C ARG A 391 14.20 -18.39 -13.31
N GLY A 392 13.35 -18.28 -12.29
CA GLY A 392 13.69 -17.98 -10.90
C GLY A 392 14.08 -19.15 -10.00
N GLY A 393 14.26 -20.34 -10.56
CA GLY A 393 14.69 -21.54 -9.84
C GLY A 393 16.19 -21.56 -9.55
N GLN A 394 16.68 -22.63 -8.92
CA GLN A 394 18.12 -22.83 -8.70
C GLN A 394 18.91 -22.99 -9.99
N ASP A 395 18.24 -23.40 -11.06
CA ASP A 395 18.76 -23.41 -12.42
C ASP A 395 17.98 -22.38 -13.26
N HIS A 396 18.63 -21.25 -13.57
CA HIS A 396 18.08 -20.20 -14.43
C HIS A 396 17.90 -20.63 -15.89
N GLY A 397 18.13 -21.92 -16.22
CA GLY A 397 17.92 -22.50 -17.54
C GLY A 397 16.46 -22.80 -17.90
N THR A 398 15.53 -22.89 -16.93
CA THR A 398 14.13 -23.29 -17.17
C THR A 398 13.13 -22.25 -16.65
N VAL A 399 12.05 -22.01 -17.39
CA VAL A 399 10.95 -21.13 -16.97
C VAL A 399 10.25 -21.72 -15.75
N SER A 400 10.05 -20.91 -14.71
CA SER A 400 9.37 -21.31 -13.49
C SER A 400 7.89 -21.66 -13.75
N ASP A 401 7.34 -22.61 -13.00
CA ASP A 401 5.88 -22.78 -12.95
C ASP A 401 5.25 -21.47 -12.43
N TYR A 402 4.36 -20.89 -13.24
CA TYR A 402 3.70 -19.63 -12.92
C TYR A 402 2.90 -19.68 -11.63
N PHE A 403 2.49 -20.84 -11.12
CA PHE A 403 1.74 -20.93 -9.87
C PHE A 403 2.59 -21.31 -8.65
N ALA A 404 3.91 -21.44 -8.84
CA ALA A 404 4.86 -21.79 -7.81
C ALA A 404 5.65 -20.57 -7.30
N GLY A 405 6.26 -20.68 -6.12
CA GLY A 405 7.00 -19.59 -5.48
C GLY A 405 8.16 -19.04 -6.30
N GLU A 406 8.72 -19.85 -7.20
CA GLU A 406 9.84 -19.51 -8.10
C GLU A 406 9.50 -18.44 -9.13
N ALA A 407 8.24 -18.36 -9.56
CA ALA A 407 7.76 -17.27 -10.42
C ALA A 407 7.40 -16.01 -9.61
N HIS A 408 7.26 -16.16 -8.28
CA HIS A 408 6.77 -15.13 -7.36
C HIS A 408 7.75 -14.73 -6.27
N PRO A 409 9.07 -14.59 -6.53
CA PRO A 409 9.99 -14.18 -5.50
C PRO A 409 9.69 -12.74 -5.07
N THR A 410 10.12 -12.40 -3.87
CA THR A 410 10.03 -11.02 -3.37
C THR A 410 11.15 -10.14 -3.92
N VAL A 411 12.31 -10.74 -4.17
CA VAL A 411 13.46 -10.11 -4.81
C VAL A 411 13.83 -10.92 -6.05
N PHE A 412 13.96 -10.26 -7.19
CA PHE A 412 14.29 -10.87 -8.45
C PHE A 412 15.79 -10.80 -8.73
N ASP A 413 16.34 -11.89 -9.21
CA ASP A 413 17.69 -11.97 -9.74
C ASP A 413 17.66 -11.62 -11.24
N ALA A 414 18.56 -10.75 -11.68
CA ALA A 414 18.67 -10.38 -13.09
C ALA A 414 19.01 -11.59 -13.98
N ALA A 415 19.68 -12.62 -13.44
CA ALA A 415 19.98 -13.85 -14.16
C ALA A 415 18.73 -14.63 -14.61
N GLY A 416 17.58 -14.43 -13.94
CA GLY A 416 16.32 -15.05 -14.30
C GLY A 416 15.52 -14.28 -15.38
N LEU A 417 16.00 -13.13 -15.85
CA LEU A 417 15.32 -12.33 -16.87
C LEU A 417 15.43 -12.95 -18.26
N ASP A 418 14.31 -12.94 -18.98
CA ASP A 418 14.24 -13.37 -20.38
C ASP A 418 13.62 -12.24 -21.22
N GLU A 419 14.45 -11.28 -21.61
CA GLU A 419 14.03 -10.10 -22.37
C GLU A 419 13.27 -10.48 -23.65
N GLU A 420 13.72 -11.52 -24.36
CA GLU A 420 13.11 -11.96 -25.62
C GLU A 420 11.71 -12.55 -25.38
N ALA A 421 11.55 -13.43 -24.39
CA ALA A 421 10.25 -13.99 -24.08
C ALA A 421 9.26 -12.91 -23.60
N MET A 422 9.74 -11.93 -22.83
CA MET A 422 8.92 -10.81 -22.37
C MET A 422 8.39 -9.98 -23.54
N VAL A 423 9.26 -9.52 -24.46
CA VAL A 423 8.82 -8.71 -25.60
C VAL A 423 7.91 -9.49 -26.55
N ARG A 424 8.17 -10.78 -26.77
CA ARG A 424 7.31 -11.65 -27.59
C ARG A 424 5.93 -11.84 -26.95
N LEU A 425 5.86 -12.02 -25.64
CA LEU A 425 4.57 -12.17 -24.95
C LEU A 425 3.77 -10.87 -24.98
N ALA A 426 4.40 -9.72 -24.76
CA ALA A 426 3.75 -8.41 -24.89
C ALA A 426 3.22 -8.16 -26.32
N HIS A 427 4.02 -8.47 -27.34
CA HIS A 427 3.68 -8.22 -28.74
C HIS A 427 2.49 -9.07 -29.24
N ARG A 428 2.26 -10.25 -28.66
CA ARG A 428 1.12 -11.11 -29.01
C ARG A 428 -0.22 -10.60 -28.49
N MET A 429 -0.24 -9.68 -27.52
CA MET A 429 -1.48 -9.25 -26.89
C MET A 429 -2.33 -8.37 -27.80
N ILE A 430 -3.64 -8.62 -27.79
CA ILE A 430 -4.62 -7.86 -28.56
C ILE A 430 -5.72 -7.30 -27.64
N PRO A 431 -6.36 -6.18 -27.98
CA PRO A 431 -7.33 -5.52 -27.08
C PRO A 431 -8.50 -6.39 -26.58
N GLY A 432 -8.94 -7.41 -27.35
CA GLY A 432 -10.02 -8.33 -26.97
C GLY A 432 -9.59 -9.53 -26.12
N GLU A 433 -8.29 -9.67 -25.86
CA GLU A 433 -7.69 -10.77 -25.11
C GLU A 433 -6.65 -10.19 -24.16
N LEU A 434 -7.05 -9.23 -23.32
CA LEU A 434 -6.16 -8.67 -22.32
C LEU A 434 -6.22 -9.49 -21.02
N PRO A 435 -5.16 -9.50 -20.20
CA PRO A 435 -5.18 -10.21 -18.93
C PRO A 435 -6.22 -9.67 -17.94
N PRO A 436 -6.83 -10.53 -17.11
CA PRO A 436 -7.71 -10.09 -16.04
C PRO A 436 -6.93 -9.45 -14.89
N LEU A 437 -7.65 -8.80 -13.97
CA LEU A 437 -7.12 -8.22 -12.73
C LEU A 437 -7.71 -8.93 -11.53
N VAL A 438 -6.84 -9.49 -10.70
CA VAL A 438 -7.20 -9.97 -9.37
C VAL A 438 -7.45 -8.80 -8.42
N GLN A 439 -8.51 -8.88 -7.63
CA GLN A 439 -8.80 -7.93 -6.54
C GLN A 439 -9.20 -8.67 -5.27
N LEU A 440 -8.46 -8.41 -4.20
CA LEU A 440 -8.58 -9.02 -2.91
C LEU A 440 -9.32 -8.12 -1.92
N ARG A 441 -10.10 -8.74 -1.04
CA ARG A 441 -10.71 -8.09 0.12
C ARG A 441 -10.80 -9.07 1.29
N VAL A 442 -10.40 -8.64 2.49
CA VAL A 442 -10.68 -9.38 3.73
C VAL A 442 -12.16 -9.21 4.07
N ILE A 443 -12.89 -10.32 4.18
CA ILE A 443 -14.29 -10.33 4.61
C ILE A 443 -14.36 -10.41 6.13
N GLU A 444 -13.54 -11.27 6.71
CA GLU A 444 -13.56 -11.59 8.14
C GLU A 444 -12.17 -12.08 8.55
N GLU A 445 -11.73 -11.77 9.76
CA GLU A 445 -10.53 -12.37 10.35
C GLU A 445 -10.70 -12.52 11.86
N SER A 446 -9.97 -13.46 12.46
CA SER A 446 -9.99 -13.63 13.91
C SER A 446 -9.55 -12.34 14.60
N PRO A 447 -10.33 -11.82 15.57
CA PRO A 447 -9.89 -10.68 16.36
C PRO A 447 -8.75 -11.11 17.29
N LEU A 448 -7.95 -10.12 17.70
CA LEU A 448 -7.06 -10.28 18.84
C LEU A 448 -7.91 -10.54 20.09
N VAL A 449 -7.44 -11.43 20.96
CA VAL A 449 -8.05 -11.71 22.27
C VAL A 449 -7.58 -10.64 23.25
N PRO A 450 -8.47 -9.74 23.75
CA PRO A 450 -8.07 -8.72 24.73
C PRO A 450 -7.42 -9.33 25.96
N GLY A 451 -6.44 -8.64 26.54
CA GLY A 451 -5.61 -9.14 27.63
C GLY A 451 -4.53 -10.15 27.19
N LEU A 452 -4.92 -11.27 26.59
CA LEU A 452 -3.98 -12.35 26.19
C LEU A 452 -3.05 -11.89 25.05
N ASP A 453 -3.60 -11.26 24.02
CA ASP A 453 -2.84 -10.77 22.87
C ASP A 453 -2.32 -9.33 23.07
N GLU A 454 -2.78 -8.60 24.11
CA GLU A 454 -2.23 -7.27 24.47
C GLU A 454 -0.74 -7.35 24.82
N ALA A 455 -0.29 -8.50 25.35
CA ALA A 455 1.12 -8.83 25.59
C ALA A 455 1.99 -8.76 24.33
N ALA A 456 1.39 -8.88 23.14
CA ALA A 456 2.10 -8.90 21.87
C ALA A 456 2.33 -7.49 21.27
N ALA A 457 1.75 -6.41 21.81
CA ALA A 457 1.95 -5.00 21.42
C ALA A 457 1.73 -4.68 19.91
N GLY A 458 0.68 -3.90 19.60
CA GLY A 458 0.46 -3.29 18.27
C GLY A 458 -0.52 -4.02 17.34
N ALA A 459 -0.97 -3.34 16.29
CA ALA A 459 -1.96 -3.85 15.33
C ALA A 459 -1.37 -4.89 14.37
N GLU A 460 -2.04 -6.03 14.17
CA GLU A 460 -1.60 -7.09 13.25
C GLU A 460 -1.74 -6.73 11.78
N GLN A 461 -2.62 -5.80 11.43
CA GLN A 461 -2.76 -5.34 10.06
C GLN A 461 -1.63 -4.39 9.71
N LEU A 462 -0.75 -4.81 8.78
CA LEU A 462 0.21 -3.90 8.15
C LEU A 462 -0.49 -3.06 7.08
N PHE A 463 -1.20 -3.72 6.16
CA PHE A 463 -2.01 -3.04 5.16
C PHE A 463 -3.01 -4.00 4.50
N ASP A 464 -4.06 -3.40 3.94
CA ASP A 464 -5.00 -4.02 3.02
C ASP A 464 -5.08 -3.18 1.75
N THR A 465 -4.85 -3.83 0.61
CA THR A 465 -4.98 -3.21 -0.72
C THR A 465 -5.57 -4.25 -1.69
N PRO A 466 -6.22 -3.82 -2.79
CA PRO A 466 -6.82 -4.77 -3.73
C PRO A 466 -5.84 -5.77 -4.35
N GLY A 467 -4.54 -5.45 -4.49
CA GLY A 467 -3.54 -6.39 -5.01
C GLY A 467 -2.71 -7.11 -3.93
N ALA A 468 -2.78 -6.69 -2.65
CA ALA A 468 -1.96 -7.25 -1.59
C ALA A 468 -2.55 -7.04 -0.18
N ILE A 469 -2.51 -8.09 0.65
CA ILE A 469 -2.92 -8.11 2.06
C ILE A 469 -1.70 -8.53 2.88
N ALA A 470 -1.37 -7.79 3.93
CA ALA A 470 -0.26 -8.12 4.80
C ALA A 470 -0.65 -8.10 6.29
N ARG A 471 -0.24 -9.13 7.01
CA ARG A 471 -0.44 -9.27 8.46
C ARG A 471 0.87 -9.58 9.17
N VAL A 472 0.99 -9.14 10.42
CA VAL A 472 1.98 -9.63 11.39
C VAL A 472 1.25 -10.55 12.35
N HIS A 473 1.69 -11.80 12.48
CA HIS A 473 1.07 -12.78 13.37
C HIS A 473 1.48 -12.49 14.81
N ARG A 474 0.78 -11.58 15.49
CA ARG A 474 1.05 -11.25 16.90
C ARG A 474 0.20 -12.04 17.87
N THR A 475 -1.02 -12.41 17.50
CA THR A 475 -1.91 -13.25 18.30
C THR A 475 -1.18 -14.50 18.79
N LEU A 476 -1.39 -14.87 20.04
CA LEU A 476 -0.79 -16.06 20.63
C LEU A 476 -1.41 -17.35 20.11
N ALA A 477 -2.58 -17.28 19.47
CA ALA A 477 -3.18 -18.42 18.79
C ALA A 477 -2.24 -19.02 17.75
N PHE A 478 -2.15 -20.35 17.72
CA PHE A 478 -1.31 -21.04 16.74
C PHE A 478 -1.76 -20.75 15.31
N ASN A 479 -3.06 -20.76 15.04
CA ASN A 479 -3.60 -20.47 13.72
C ASN A 479 -4.20 -19.06 13.67
N ARG A 480 -3.78 -18.29 12.66
CA ARG A 480 -4.51 -17.11 12.21
C ARG A 480 -5.53 -17.52 11.16
N ARG A 481 -6.80 -17.14 11.35
CA ARG A 481 -7.88 -17.36 10.38
C ARG A 481 -8.26 -16.06 9.69
N MET A 482 -8.43 -16.11 8.37
CA MET A 482 -8.90 -15.01 7.54
C MET A 482 -9.78 -15.54 6.41
N ILE A 483 -10.96 -14.95 6.18
CA ILE A 483 -11.74 -15.14 4.97
C ILE A 483 -11.38 -14.05 3.96
N VAL A 484 -10.90 -14.45 2.79
CA VAL A 484 -10.50 -13.54 1.71
C VAL A 484 -11.37 -13.74 0.48
N SER A 485 -11.91 -12.66 -0.04
CA SER A 485 -12.62 -12.58 -1.32
C SER A 485 -11.66 -12.17 -2.43
N ALA A 486 -11.75 -12.87 -3.56
CA ALA A 486 -11.27 -12.42 -4.86
C ALA A 486 -12.42 -12.07 -5.82
N ARG A 487 -13.69 -12.04 -5.36
CA ARG A 487 -14.89 -11.84 -6.21
C ARG A 487 -14.89 -10.53 -6.99
N GLU A 488 -14.25 -9.52 -6.46
CA GLU A 488 -14.13 -8.19 -7.07
C GLU A 488 -13.17 -8.16 -8.27
N SER A 489 -12.50 -9.28 -8.57
CA SER A 489 -11.65 -9.42 -9.75
C SER A 489 -12.43 -9.16 -11.03
N MET A 490 -11.74 -8.66 -12.06
CA MET A 490 -12.40 -8.20 -13.28
C MET A 490 -11.66 -8.62 -14.55
N ASP A 491 -12.43 -8.76 -15.62
CA ASP A 491 -11.96 -8.87 -17.00
C ASP A 491 -12.57 -7.73 -17.82
N LEU A 492 -11.76 -7.08 -18.67
CA LEU A 492 -12.22 -5.92 -19.45
C LEU A 492 -13.31 -6.27 -20.48
N GLN A 493 -13.35 -7.53 -20.92
CA GLN A 493 -14.35 -8.04 -21.86
C GLN A 493 -15.51 -8.75 -21.14
N GLY A 494 -15.53 -8.75 -19.80
CA GLY A 494 -16.53 -9.44 -19.00
C GLY A 494 -16.49 -10.97 -19.15
N LYS A 495 -15.35 -11.53 -19.56
CA LYS A 495 -15.19 -12.99 -19.67
C LYS A 495 -15.35 -13.65 -18.28
N PRO A 496 -15.94 -14.86 -18.21
CA PRO A 496 -16.00 -15.62 -16.97
C PRO A 496 -14.60 -15.87 -16.40
N LEU A 497 -14.47 -15.76 -15.08
CA LEU A 497 -13.19 -15.85 -14.38
C LEU A 497 -13.05 -17.17 -13.64
N GLN A 498 -11.87 -17.78 -13.72
CA GLN A 498 -11.47 -18.94 -12.93
C GLN A 498 -10.47 -18.51 -11.86
N PHE A 499 -10.64 -19.02 -10.64
CA PHE A 499 -9.82 -18.63 -9.48
C PHE A 499 -8.92 -19.78 -9.04
N ARG A 500 -7.65 -19.45 -8.77
CA ARG A 500 -6.67 -20.39 -8.23
C ARG A 500 -5.93 -19.74 -7.06
N TRP A 501 -5.71 -20.51 -6.01
CA TRP A 501 -4.92 -20.11 -4.85
C TRP A 501 -3.74 -21.07 -4.68
N SER A 502 -2.56 -20.54 -4.37
CA SER A 502 -1.34 -21.33 -4.23
C SER A 502 -0.50 -20.84 -3.05
N VAL A 503 0.13 -21.78 -2.34
CA VAL A 503 1.16 -21.45 -1.34
C VAL A 503 2.45 -21.17 -2.11
N LEU A 504 2.91 -19.91 -2.07
CA LEU A 504 4.12 -19.48 -2.76
C LEU A 504 5.35 -19.56 -1.84
N ARG A 505 5.14 -19.42 -0.53
CA ARG A 505 6.18 -19.57 0.48
C ARG A 505 5.59 -19.99 1.82
N GLY A 506 6.27 -20.88 2.52
CA GLY A 506 5.87 -21.36 3.85
C GLY A 506 5.98 -22.88 3.98
N ASP A 507 5.58 -23.41 5.14
CA ASP A 507 5.38 -24.84 5.32
C ASP A 507 3.93 -25.18 4.94
N PRO A 508 3.69 -25.87 3.80
CA PRO A 508 2.34 -26.18 3.35
C PRO A 508 1.58 -27.06 4.35
N LYS A 509 2.26 -27.78 5.24
CA LYS A 509 1.59 -28.58 6.28
C LYS A 509 0.95 -27.73 7.38
N ARG A 510 1.32 -26.45 7.48
CA ARG A 510 0.78 -25.48 8.45
C ARG A 510 -0.18 -24.49 7.81
N ILE A 511 -0.47 -24.61 6.52
CA ILE A 511 -1.30 -23.69 5.77
C ILE A 511 -2.48 -24.46 5.19
N SER A 512 -3.68 -23.96 5.44
CA SER A 512 -4.90 -24.49 4.83
C SER A 512 -5.58 -23.39 4.03
N ILE A 513 -5.96 -23.72 2.80
CA ILE A 513 -6.74 -22.88 1.90
C ILE A 513 -8.02 -23.65 1.59
N GLN A 514 -9.15 -23.21 2.15
CA GLN A 514 -10.44 -23.87 1.98
C GLN A 514 -11.36 -22.99 1.13
N PRO A 515 -11.74 -23.40 -0.09
CA PRO A 515 -12.79 -22.74 -0.86
C PRO A 515 -14.12 -22.71 -0.09
N LEU A 516 -14.76 -21.55 -0.05
CA LEU A 516 -16.08 -21.34 0.56
C LEU A 516 -17.21 -21.26 -0.47
N ASN A 517 -16.88 -21.35 -1.76
CA ASN A 517 -17.82 -21.41 -2.87
C ASN A 517 -17.27 -22.25 -4.04
N PRO A 518 -18.12 -22.77 -4.94
CA PRO A 518 -17.69 -23.62 -6.05
C PRO A 518 -16.64 -22.98 -6.97
N GLU A 519 -16.73 -21.67 -7.19
CA GLU A 519 -15.80 -20.93 -8.05
C GLU A 519 -14.42 -20.73 -7.40
N SER A 520 -14.26 -21.04 -6.11
CA SER A 520 -13.06 -20.74 -5.32
C SER A 520 -12.68 -19.25 -5.29
N SER A 521 -13.64 -18.37 -5.56
CA SER A 521 -13.45 -16.92 -5.52
C SER A 521 -13.44 -16.37 -4.10
N VAL A 522 -13.82 -17.16 -3.09
CA VAL A 522 -13.72 -16.84 -1.67
C VAL A 522 -13.11 -18.04 -0.96
N VAL A 523 -12.09 -17.79 -0.14
CA VAL A 523 -11.39 -18.84 0.60
C VAL A 523 -11.28 -18.48 2.07
N GLU A 524 -11.33 -19.49 2.92
CA GLU A 524 -10.83 -19.41 4.29
C GLU A 524 -9.37 -19.82 4.29
N LEU A 525 -8.52 -18.92 4.79
CA LEU A 525 -7.11 -19.14 5.03
C LEU A 525 -6.91 -19.44 6.52
N ARG A 526 -6.23 -20.54 6.82
CA ARG A 526 -5.70 -20.83 8.17
C ARG A 526 -4.20 -20.97 8.08
N ILE A 527 -3.49 -20.07 8.75
CA ILE A 527 -2.03 -19.99 8.71
C ILE A 527 -1.51 -20.24 10.12
N GLY A 528 -0.86 -21.39 10.31
CA GLY A 528 -0.21 -21.75 11.57
C GLY A 528 1.05 -20.92 11.83
N TRP A 529 1.49 -20.83 13.08
CA TRP A 529 2.75 -20.21 13.46
C TRP A 529 3.93 -20.82 12.69
N HIS A 530 4.79 -19.99 12.12
CA HIS A 530 6.02 -20.40 11.45
C HIS A 530 7.24 -19.86 12.19
N GLU A 531 8.17 -20.77 12.48
CA GLU A 531 9.53 -20.38 12.83
C GLU A 531 10.26 -19.91 11.57
N ARG A 532 11.27 -19.07 11.78
CA ARG A 532 12.19 -18.65 10.73
C ARG A 532 12.80 -19.87 10.05
N ARG A 533 12.74 -19.93 8.72
CA ARG A 533 13.07 -21.13 7.93
C ARG A 533 13.64 -20.79 6.56
N PRO A 534 14.33 -21.71 5.89
CA PRO A 534 14.75 -21.54 4.50
C PRO A 534 13.59 -21.12 3.59
N VAL A 535 13.83 -20.19 2.66
CA VAL A 535 12.82 -19.74 1.67
C VAL A 535 12.39 -20.89 0.78
N ARG A 536 13.32 -21.81 0.48
CA ARG A 536 13.10 -23.10 -0.17
C ARG A 536 13.92 -24.17 0.54
N GLU A 537 13.49 -25.41 0.41
CA GLU A 537 14.23 -26.55 0.96
C GLU A 537 15.65 -26.61 0.36
N GLY A 538 16.66 -26.70 1.22
CA GLY A 538 18.07 -26.72 0.81
C GLY A 538 18.73 -25.35 0.59
N GLU A 539 17.97 -24.23 0.60
CA GLU A 539 18.56 -22.89 0.45
C GLU A 539 19.09 -22.30 1.76
N ARG A 540 20.18 -21.52 1.67
CA ARG A 540 20.76 -20.80 2.82
C ARG A 540 19.94 -19.58 3.23
N LEU A 541 19.25 -18.96 2.27
CA LEU A 541 18.44 -17.79 2.53
C LEU A 541 17.22 -18.19 3.38
N VAL A 542 17.05 -17.52 4.52
CA VAL A 542 15.95 -17.78 5.46
C VAL A 542 14.98 -16.61 5.51
N SER A 543 13.71 -16.90 5.77
CA SER A 543 12.63 -15.93 5.86
C SER A 543 11.74 -16.24 7.07
N SER A 544 11.03 -15.21 7.53
CA SER A 544 10.03 -15.31 8.61
C SER A 544 8.65 -14.91 8.09
N ARG A 545 8.32 -15.23 6.84
CA ARG A 545 6.99 -15.00 6.26
C ARG A 545 6.44 -16.17 5.47
N VAL A 546 5.11 -16.18 5.36
CA VAL A 546 4.31 -17.02 4.45
C VAL A 546 3.72 -16.13 3.37
N ASP A 547 3.78 -16.57 2.12
CA ASP A 547 3.16 -15.89 0.98
C ASP A 547 2.17 -16.85 0.30
N ILE A 548 0.94 -16.38 0.09
CA ILE A 548 -0.12 -17.08 -0.65
C ILE A 548 -0.50 -16.22 -1.86
N GLY A 549 -0.51 -16.83 -3.05
CA GLY A 549 -0.90 -16.18 -4.30
C GLY A 549 -2.34 -16.51 -4.68
N ALA A 550 -3.10 -15.48 -5.04
CA ALA A 550 -4.39 -15.56 -5.70
C ALA A 550 -4.22 -15.21 -7.18
N PHE A 551 -4.73 -16.07 -8.06
CA PHE A 551 -4.62 -15.95 -9.50
C PHE A 551 -6.00 -16.04 -10.12
N VAL A 552 -6.23 -15.20 -11.12
CA VAL A 552 -7.49 -15.17 -11.85
C VAL A 552 -7.20 -15.39 -13.33
N SER A 553 -7.94 -16.26 -13.98
CA SER A 553 -7.78 -16.55 -15.40
C SER A 553 -9.06 -16.27 -16.16
N ASN A 554 -8.94 -15.66 -17.34
CA ASN A 554 -10.07 -15.46 -18.27
C ASN A 554 -10.11 -16.53 -19.37
N GLY A 555 -9.35 -17.62 -19.21
CA GLY A 555 -9.22 -18.72 -20.17
C GLY A 555 -8.18 -18.48 -21.26
N VAL A 556 -7.70 -17.24 -21.46
CA VAL A 556 -6.63 -16.89 -22.40
C VAL A 556 -5.35 -16.49 -21.66
N HIS A 557 -5.53 -15.62 -20.66
CA HIS A 557 -4.46 -15.09 -19.83
C HIS A 557 -4.78 -15.24 -18.35
N ASP A 558 -3.73 -15.45 -17.58
CA ASP A 558 -3.74 -15.35 -16.13
C ASP A 558 -3.47 -13.89 -15.73
N SER A 559 -3.97 -13.46 -14.57
CA SER A 559 -3.66 -12.18 -13.96
C SER A 559 -2.26 -12.20 -13.35
N ALA A 560 -1.68 -11.01 -13.09
CA ALA A 560 -0.65 -10.90 -12.05
C ALA A 560 -1.17 -11.44 -10.71
N PRO A 561 -0.30 -11.90 -9.80
CA PRO A 561 -0.72 -12.44 -8.51
C PRO A 561 -1.32 -11.33 -7.63
N GLY A 562 -2.40 -11.67 -6.92
CA GLY A 562 -2.80 -11.01 -5.69
C GLY A 562 -2.10 -11.72 -4.54
N LEU A 563 -1.50 -10.99 -3.61
CA LEU A 563 -0.64 -11.59 -2.59
C LEU A 563 -1.24 -11.44 -1.18
N VAL A 564 -1.26 -12.54 -0.42
CA VAL A 564 -1.58 -12.53 1.00
C VAL A 564 -0.33 -12.96 1.77
N THR A 565 0.28 -12.02 2.49
CA THR A 565 1.48 -12.27 3.30
C THR A 565 1.15 -12.29 4.79
N THR A 566 1.69 -13.28 5.50
CA THR A 566 1.77 -13.30 6.97
C THR A 566 3.22 -13.30 7.41
N TYR A 567 3.63 -12.25 8.12
CA TYR A 567 4.94 -12.08 8.73
C TYR A 567 4.93 -12.56 10.19
N PHE A 568 5.96 -13.31 10.58
CA PHE A 568 6.18 -13.83 11.91
C PHE A 568 7.38 -13.10 12.53
N PRO A 569 7.20 -12.35 13.64
CA PRO A 569 8.31 -11.68 14.29
C PRO A 569 9.41 -12.69 14.67
N ALA A 570 10.60 -12.53 14.10
CA ALA A 570 11.73 -13.44 14.32
C ALA A 570 12.37 -13.27 15.70
N ASN A 571 12.14 -12.13 16.34
CA ASN A 571 12.65 -11.74 17.65
C ASN A 571 11.95 -12.46 18.83
N VAL A 572 11.01 -13.36 18.57
CA VAL A 572 10.36 -14.20 19.59
C VAL A 572 10.37 -15.67 19.18
N ARG A 573 10.58 -16.55 20.16
CA ARG A 573 10.37 -18.00 19.99
C ARG A 573 9.09 -18.40 20.69
N ARG A 574 8.28 -19.25 20.04
CA ARG A 574 7.02 -19.73 20.64
C ARG A 574 7.03 -21.24 20.77
N LEU A 575 6.60 -21.72 21.93
CA LEU A 575 6.35 -23.14 22.15
C LEU A 575 4.86 -23.36 22.25
N TYR A 576 4.37 -24.37 21.54
CA TYR A 576 2.98 -24.83 21.59
C TYR A 576 2.94 -26.28 22.06
N ASP A 577 1.89 -26.67 22.77
CA ASP A 577 1.66 -28.07 23.14
C ASP A 577 1.04 -28.88 21.97
N PRO A 578 0.81 -30.20 22.12
CA PRO A 578 0.19 -31.02 21.07
C PRO A 578 -1.20 -30.55 20.63
N ASP A 579 -1.95 -29.88 21.51
CA ASP A 579 -3.27 -29.30 21.23
C ASP A 579 -3.16 -27.88 20.63
N ARG A 580 -1.93 -27.42 20.35
CA ARG A 580 -1.60 -26.11 19.77
C ARG A 580 -1.97 -24.93 20.67
N ARG A 581 -1.99 -25.13 21.99
CA ARG A 581 -2.09 -24.05 23.00
C ARG A 581 -0.70 -23.48 23.26
N ILE A 582 -0.60 -22.16 23.42
CA ILE A 582 0.67 -21.47 23.67
C ILE A 582 1.22 -21.87 25.05
N GLN A 583 2.43 -22.42 25.11
CA GLN A 583 3.09 -22.80 26.36
C GLN A 583 4.07 -21.72 26.82
N SER A 584 4.83 -21.14 25.89
CA SER A 584 5.75 -20.05 26.21
C SER A 584 5.98 -19.12 25.04
N VAL A 585 6.20 -17.85 25.34
CA VAL A 585 6.73 -16.84 24.41
C VAL A 585 8.04 -16.33 24.97
N ASP A 586 9.14 -16.62 24.29
CA ASP A 586 10.48 -16.25 24.73
C ASP A 586 11.05 -15.15 23.83
N GLY A 587 11.07 -13.93 24.36
CA GLY A 587 11.71 -12.76 23.74
C GLY A 587 13.15 -12.56 24.21
N THR A 588 13.64 -13.35 25.17
CA THR A 588 15.04 -13.28 25.63
C THR A 588 16.03 -13.92 24.65
N GLY A 589 15.53 -14.40 23.52
CA GLY A 589 16.23 -15.09 22.44
C GLY A 589 17.42 -14.33 21.82
N PRO A 590 18.02 -14.93 20.78
CA PRO A 590 19.44 -14.72 20.45
C PRO A 590 19.79 -13.32 19.97
N ARG A 591 21.10 -13.08 19.81
CA ARG A 591 21.66 -11.83 19.25
C ARG A 591 20.94 -11.50 17.93
N GLU A 592 20.79 -10.21 17.64
CA GLU A 592 20.05 -9.68 16.48
C GLU A 592 20.49 -10.31 15.13
N LEU A 593 21.77 -10.68 15.00
CA LEU A 593 22.32 -11.42 13.84
C LEU A 593 21.61 -12.74 13.54
N GLU A 594 20.96 -13.35 14.53
CA GLU A 594 20.27 -14.64 14.38
C GLU A 594 18.75 -14.47 14.12
N ALA A 595 18.18 -13.30 14.43
CA ALA A 595 16.73 -13.14 14.60
C ALA A 595 16.21 -11.71 14.35
N TYR A 596 16.74 -11.02 13.34
CA TYR A 596 16.35 -9.65 13.03
C TYR A 596 14.85 -9.52 12.71
N THR A 597 14.21 -8.54 13.34
CA THR A 597 12.84 -8.08 13.09
C THR A 597 12.89 -6.57 12.92
N ASP A 598 12.24 -6.01 11.89
CA ASP A 598 12.25 -4.57 11.69
C ASP A 598 11.62 -3.88 12.91
N PRO A 599 12.34 -2.98 13.59
CA PRO A 599 11.85 -2.31 14.79
C PRO A 599 10.66 -1.38 14.53
N LEU A 600 10.36 -1.02 13.28
CA LEU A 600 9.11 -0.34 12.93
C LEU A 600 7.91 -1.29 12.80
N ILE A 601 8.17 -2.60 12.69
CA ILE A 601 7.14 -3.62 12.70
C ILE A 601 6.92 -4.09 14.13
N ASP A 602 7.93 -4.64 14.79
CA ASP A 602 7.77 -5.18 16.14
C ASP A 602 8.97 -4.85 17.02
N GLY A 603 8.69 -4.45 18.26
CA GLY A 603 9.72 -4.05 19.22
C GLY A 603 10.35 -5.26 19.91
N ARG A 604 11.62 -5.14 20.29
CA ARG A 604 12.32 -6.22 21.00
C ARG A 604 11.76 -6.39 22.41
N ARG A 605 11.53 -7.63 22.81
CA ARG A 605 11.15 -8.02 24.19
C ARG A 605 12.42 -8.49 24.92
N LYS A 606 12.49 -8.28 26.23
CA LYS A 606 13.61 -8.76 27.09
C LYS A 606 13.09 -9.67 28.21
N TRP A 607 12.03 -10.41 27.91
CA TRP A 607 11.36 -11.28 28.88
C TRP A 607 10.84 -12.56 28.23
N ARG A 608 10.52 -13.50 29.10
CA ARG A 608 9.86 -14.75 28.75
C ARG A 608 8.54 -14.87 29.51
N ASP A 609 7.50 -15.27 28.81
CA ASP A 609 6.19 -15.60 29.37
C ASP A 609 5.97 -17.11 29.30
N ASP A 610 5.57 -17.74 30.41
CA ASP A 610 5.15 -19.14 30.48
C ASP A 610 3.69 -19.23 30.95
N PHE A 611 2.84 -19.84 30.12
CA PHE A 611 1.39 -19.86 30.28
C PHE A 611 0.93 -21.09 31.06
N ALA A 612 -0.08 -20.89 31.90
CA ALA A 612 -0.69 -21.95 32.70
C ALA A 612 -2.14 -22.18 32.26
N TYR A 613 -2.58 -23.44 32.34
CA TYR A 613 -3.90 -23.88 31.93
C TYR A 613 -4.54 -24.74 33.02
N ASP A 614 -5.86 -24.68 33.13
CA ASP A 614 -6.62 -25.59 33.97
C ASP A 614 -6.82 -26.98 33.29
N ALA A 615 -7.52 -27.88 33.98
CA ALA A 615 -7.80 -29.22 33.48
C ALA A 615 -8.67 -29.25 32.22
N TYR A 616 -9.36 -28.15 31.89
CA TYR A 616 -10.19 -28.00 30.68
C TYR A 616 -9.43 -27.31 29.55
N GLY A 617 -8.17 -26.92 29.77
CA GLY A 617 -7.35 -26.24 28.77
C GLY A 617 -7.64 -24.75 28.64
N VAL A 618 -8.30 -24.14 29.62
CA VAL A 618 -8.53 -22.68 29.66
C VAL A 618 -7.30 -22.02 30.29
N CYS A 619 -6.76 -20.97 29.65
CA CYS A 619 -5.64 -20.23 30.18
C CYS A 619 -6.02 -19.59 31.52
N THR A 620 -5.27 -19.88 32.59
CA THR A 620 -5.49 -19.32 33.93
C THR A 620 -4.61 -18.10 34.20
N GLY A 621 -3.70 -17.77 33.29
CA GLY A 621 -2.71 -16.70 33.44
C GLY A 621 -1.32 -17.14 33.00
N TRP A 622 -0.32 -16.30 33.23
CA TRP A 622 1.08 -16.62 32.92
C TRP A 622 2.05 -15.99 33.92
N VAL A 623 3.26 -16.52 33.90
CA VAL A 623 4.39 -15.96 34.63
C VAL A 623 5.34 -15.32 33.65
N ARG A 624 5.63 -14.04 33.85
CA ARG A 624 6.67 -13.30 33.13
C ARG A 624 7.96 -13.29 33.92
N ARG A 625 9.09 -13.57 33.27
CA ARG A 625 10.44 -13.42 33.82
C ARG A 625 11.22 -12.35 33.09
N ILE A 626 11.74 -11.37 33.85
CA ILE A 626 12.57 -10.27 33.38
C ILE A 626 13.87 -10.30 34.20
N GLY A 627 14.94 -10.89 33.65
CA GLY A 627 16.11 -11.22 34.45
C GLY A 627 15.72 -12.11 35.65
N GLU A 628 16.04 -11.68 36.86
CA GLU A 628 15.66 -12.38 38.11
C GLU A 628 14.23 -12.04 38.58
N GLN A 629 13.59 -11.01 38.01
CA GLN A 629 12.26 -10.59 38.42
C GLN A 629 11.20 -11.55 37.88
N ARG A 630 10.22 -11.85 38.74
CA ARG A 630 9.04 -12.67 38.40
C ARG A 630 7.77 -11.84 38.58
N GLN A 631 6.95 -11.78 37.54
CA GLN A 631 5.66 -11.10 37.54
C GLN A 631 4.56 -12.11 37.18
N GLU A 632 3.43 -12.04 37.87
CA GLU A 632 2.26 -12.89 37.60
C GLU A 632 1.19 -12.10 36.87
N PHE A 633 0.54 -12.74 35.90
CA PHE A 633 -0.55 -12.17 35.13
C PHE A 633 -1.78 -13.07 35.24
N GLY A 634 -2.95 -12.44 35.32
CA GLY A 634 -4.23 -13.13 35.19
C GLY A 634 -4.52 -13.52 33.73
N ALA A 635 -5.54 -14.35 33.52
CA ALA A 635 -6.01 -14.72 32.19
C ALA A 635 -6.52 -13.53 31.36
N ASP A 636 -6.88 -12.43 32.03
CA ASP A 636 -7.31 -11.15 31.47
C ASP A 636 -6.13 -10.22 31.10
N GLY A 637 -4.89 -10.69 31.26
CA GLY A 637 -3.67 -9.95 30.96
C GLY A 637 -3.32 -8.81 31.91
N ARG A 638 -3.98 -8.73 33.07
CA ARG A 638 -3.61 -7.79 34.12
C ARG A 638 -2.48 -8.35 34.97
N ILE A 639 -1.50 -7.51 35.30
CA ILE A 639 -0.44 -7.87 36.25
C ILE A 639 -1.05 -7.97 37.65
N ILE A 640 -0.76 -9.05 38.35
CA ILE A 640 -1.21 -9.31 39.72
C ILE A 640 -0.17 -8.75 40.67
N LEU A 641 -0.56 -7.76 41.47
CA LEU A 641 0.32 -7.08 42.42
C LEU A 641 0.22 -7.69 43.81
N ASN A 642 -0.96 -8.20 44.18
CA ASN A 642 -1.20 -8.75 45.50
C ASN A 642 -2.22 -9.90 45.49
N ARG A 643 -1.98 -10.90 46.35
CA ARG A 643 -2.89 -12.03 46.59
C ARG A 643 -3.17 -12.21 48.08
N ALA A 644 -4.39 -12.64 48.40
CA ALA A 644 -4.72 -13.13 49.72
C ALA A 644 -3.95 -14.43 50.02
N ARG A 645 -3.83 -14.80 51.30
CA ARG A 645 -3.27 -16.11 51.70
C ARG A 645 -4.03 -17.31 51.12
N THR A 646 -5.30 -17.10 50.75
CA THR A 646 -6.17 -18.08 50.09
C THR A 646 -5.90 -18.22 48.58
N GLY A 647 -5.06 -17.35 48.00
CA GLY A 647 -4.74 -17.33 46.56
C GLY A 647 -5.57 -16.35 45.73
N GLU A 648 -6.61 -15.75 46.31
CA GLU A 648 -7.49 -14.77 45.65
C GLU A 648 -6.71 -13.50 45.25
N VAL A 649 -6.97 -12.96 44.06
CA VAL A 649 -6.34 -11.73 43.56
C VAL A 649 -6.97 -10.54 44.28
N LEU A 650 -6.17 -9.79 45.04
CA LEU A 650 -6.61 -8.59 45.76
C LEU A 650 -6.39 -7.32 44.96
N GLU A 651 -5.34 -7.28 44.14
CA GLU A 651 -5.00 -6.12 43.32
C GLU A 651 -4.38 -6.55 41.99
N SER A 652 -4.93 -6.02 40.88
CA SER A 652 -4.35 -6.18 39.55
C SER A 652 -4.46 -4.90 38.72
N LYS A 653 -3.50 -4.68 37.82
CA LYS A 653 -3.45 -3.49 36.96
C LYS A 653 -3.21 -3.86 35.50
N ARG A 654 -3.64 -2.99 34.58
CA ARG A 654 -3.28 -3.11 33.16
C ARG A 654 -1.81 -2.77 32.96
N VAL A 655 -1.19 -3.45 31.99
CA VAL A 655 0.19 -3.20 31.57
C VAL A 655 0.19 -2.81 30.10
N GLY A 656 0.82 -1.69 29.80
CA GLY A 656 1.16 -1.26 28.44
C GLY A 656 2.55 -1.68 28.07
N TYR A 657 2.82 -1.68 26.76
CA TYR A 657 4.12 -2.03 26.20
C TYR A 657 4.61 -0.95 25.22
N PRO A 658 4.81 0.30 25.66
CA PRO A 658 5.38 1.33 24.79
C PRO A 658 6.75 0.89 24.28
N ALA A 659 6.98 1.12 22.99
CA ALA A 659 8.29 1.00 22.38
C ALA A 659 9.13 2.23 22.79
N ARG A 660 10.26 2.02 23.45
CA ARG A 660 11.20 3.07 23.87
C ARG A 660 12.60 2.82 23.31
N PRO A 661 13.41 3.87 23.10
CA PRO A 661 14.82 3.71 22.82
C PRO A 661 15.52 2.83 23.88
N SER A 662 16.42 1.96 23.44
CA SER A 662 17.26 1.14 24.30
C SER A 662 18.24 2.02 25.08
N GLU A 663 18.47 1.67 26.35
CA GLU A 663 19.42 2.35 27.25
C GLU A 663 20.85 1.82 27.11
N GLU A 664 21.03 0.63 26.53
CA GLU A 664 22.31 -0.12 26.50
C GLU A 664 23.28 0.39 25.44
N GLY A 665 23.54 1.70 25.30
CA GLY A 665 24.60 2.25 24.44
C GLY A 665 24.52 1.95 22.93
N GLU A 666 23.62 1.05 22.51
CA GLU A 666 23.23 0.74 21.14
C GLU A 666 22.23 1.80 20.70
N SER A 667 22.75 3.00 20.49
CA SER A 667 21.99 4.22 20.19
C SER A 667 20.87 3.97 19.17
N GLY A 668 19.62 4.04 19.66
CA GLY A 668 18.42 4.18 18.85
C GLY A 668 17.52 2.95 18.70
N ARG A 669 17.80 1.78 19.27
CA ARG A 669 16.90 0.60 19.11
C ARG A 669 15.58 0.75 19.85
N LEU A 670 14.46 0.25 19.30
CA LEU A 670 13.17 0.23 20.00
C LEU A 670 12.98 -1.08 20.78
N GLU A 671 12.84 -0.95 22.09
CA GLU A 671 12.53 -2.03 23.03
C GLU A 671 11.14 -1.81 23.61
N LEU A 672 10.34 -2.86 23.68
CA LEU A 672 9.07 -2.81 24.41
C LEU A 672 9.37 -2.77 25.90
N ARG A 673 8.71 -1.87 26.63
CA ARG A 673 8.85 -1.78 28.09
C ARG A 673 7.51 -2.03 28.77
N PRO A 674 7.41 -3.01 29.69
CA PRO A 674 6.20 -3.19 30.48
C PRO A 674 6.01 -2.00 31.43
N GLU A 675 4.90 -1.28 31.29
CA GLU A 675 4.56 -0.12 32.13
C GLU A 675 3.13 -0.27 32.66
N ILE A 676 2.92 -0.03 33.95
CA ILE A 676 1.57 -0.03 34.53
C ILE A 676 0.82 1.19 33.98
N ILE A 677 -0.33 0.96 33.35
CA ILE A 677 -1.19 2.05 32.88
C ILE A 677 -2.20 2.38 33.98
N GLU A 678 -2.11 3.57 34.55
CA GLU A 678 -3.15 4.14 35.40
C GLU A 678 -4.32 4.58 34.52
N THR A 679 -5.24 3.66 34.25
CA THR A 679 -6.58 4.04 33.78
C THR A 679 -7.51 3.99 34.97
N ALA A 680 -8.22 5.09 35.22
CA ALA A 680 -9.36 5.09 36.11
C ALA A 680 -10.43 4.19 35.48
N ASP A 681 -10.49 2.93 35.89
CA ASP A 681 -11.62 2.07 35.54
C ASP A 681 -12.89 2.70 36.20
N PRO A 682 -13.99 2.96 35.45
CA PRO A 682 -15.24 3.30 36.08
C PRO A 682 -15.65 2.13 36.97
N ALA A 683 -16.01 2.45 38.23
CA ALA A 683 -16.46 1.46 39.18
C ALA A 683 -17.52 0.53 38.55
N PRO A 684 -17.46 -0.79 38.78
CA PRO A 684 -18.48 -1.70 38.27
C PRO A 684 -19.84 -1.21 38.76
N SER A 685 -20.76 -0.94 37.84
CA SER A 685 -22.15 -0.70 38.17
C SER A 685 -22.69 -1.94 38.89
N LYS A 686 -23.13 -1.75 40.13
CA LYS A 686 -23.82 -2.77 40.92
C LYS A 686 -25.12 -3.22 40.27
#